data_AF-A0A9P7BW85-F1
#
_entry.id   AF-A0A9P7BW85-F1
#
_cell.length_a   1.000
_cell.length_b   1.000
_cell.length_c   1.000
_cell.angle_alpha   90.00
_cell.angle_beta   90.00
_cell.angle_gamma   90.00
#
_symmetry.space_group_name_H-M   'P 1'
#
loop_
_entity.id
_entity.type
_entity.pdbx_description
1 polymer ?
#
loop_
_entity_poly.entity_id
_entity_poly.type
_entity_poly.pdbx_seq_one_letter_code
_entity_poly.pdbx_strand_id
1 'polypeptide(L)'
;MEDTAYYITEQCLSLLKKRIQYRNKPFLKQLETNGLVVFKYEDPSLLEYALDVIPLQRLYEEASPEPSVEDNVIKRLLHWFKNEFFTWVNNPPCDHCGHTETRWESTLEPTADEKTYGAFTVEGFRCLACTRQVRFPRYRAVGAQARIVYDSTDHVWTEVYSEFEQRWIHCDSCEEAWDRPLLYSLGWNKKLSYCIAFSTVEALDVTKRYTQGWSDVLKRRNQVREIELALFLDDLTKDRQKSFGLERKRELNEKRVKELIELEELSLKRMAKEDERVGRQSGSAEWRAMRGEIGNELKIVKQYFTTLFQAYCNTLRTLQIQMTARGEAVLYSKGRVLGYERAKRNQNPNVSLIQVEGVQTTKDAQFYLGKRVAYVYRAQREINGSKIRVIWGRIARTHGTNGVVKARFRKNLPPKVFGASVRVDKQKVSQDEYFTQPLLQTTMIFLGEVSCILFIQLVTKSPLLNQSMLDAIRPHRDDSNDWMIPHTSTWSSLWFVLPSACDLIATTLFNLGLMYTTPSVYQMIKGSIVGFSAIFSCFFLSRQSLHREWFAIISILLGTAVIIWSVLNEKCYWGPLFLIVAQLLVAGQFTLEEYLIDYYHLDPIKAMDIEGAFGTVLLATALLICDFFGQDVLDVKKGFEDLFETSVLWQTAILLILMVATFNFFGLAVSTTIDIPGRSVIDSFRTMITWMIAIYYGWDSFSWIELIGFIILLLGVFLFNGVFRQVKSNLMTESTPLLS
;
A
#
# COMPACT_ATOMS: atom_id res chain seq x y z
N MET A 1 -7.60 -22.78 16.42
CA MET A 1 -6.83 -21.72 15.72
C MET A 1 -7.15 -20.36 16.30
N GLU A 2 -8.43 -19.99 16.39
CA GLU A 2 -8.87 -18.70 16.95
C GLU A 2 -8.36 -18.48 18.39
N ASP A 3 -8.50 -19.47 19.29
CA ASP A 3 -7.97 -19.37 20.66
C ASP A 3 -6.44 -19.14 20.70
N THR A 4 -5.72 -19.73 19.74
CA THR A 4 -4.26 -19.60 19.61
C THR A 4 -3.87 -18.20 19.15
N ALA A 5 -4.60 -17.64 18.17
CA ALA A 5 -4.41 -16.27 17.71
C ALA A 5 -4.78 -15.25 18.79
N TYR A 6 -5.88 -15.50 19.53
CA TYR A 6 -6.29 -14.69 20.67
C TYR A 6 -5.23 -14.69 21.78
N TYR A 7 -4.72 -15.87 22.16
CA TYR A 7 -3.67 -15.99 23.19
C TYR A 7 -2.37 -15.28 22.80
N ILE A 8 -1.91 -15.43 21.55
CA ILE A 8 -0.75 -14.69 21.03
C ILE A 8 -1.02 -13.18 21.05
N THR A 9 -2.21 -12.75 20.67
CA THR A 9 -2.60 -11.32 20.65
C THR A 9 -2.59 -10.72 22.06
N GLU A 10 -3.20 -11.37 23.06
CA GLU A 10 -3.17 -10.89 24.44
C GLU A 10 -1.75 -10.92 25.05
N GLN A 11 -0.89 -11.89 24.68
CA GLN A 11 0.53 -11.85 25.08
C GLN A 11 1.27 -10.66 24.45
N CYS A 12 1.08 -10.38 23.15
CA CYS A 12 1.66 -9.22 22.48
C CYS A 12 1.13 -7.90 23.09
N LEU A 13 -0.17 -7.78 23.37
CA LEU A 13 -0.75 -6.63 24.06
C LEU A 13 -0.19 -6.48 25.48
N SER A 14 0.00 -7.56 26.24
CA SER A 14 0.62 -7.54 27.57
C SER A 14 2.07 -7.02 27.51
N LEU A 15 2.85 -7.45 26.52
CA LEU A 15 4.22 -6.96 26.29
C LEU A 15 4.26 -5.49 25.87
N LEU A 16 3.32 -5.03 25.05
CA LEU A 16 3.18 -3.62 24.66
C LEU A 16 2.79 -2.75 25.87
N LYS A 17 1.79 -3.15 26.65
CA LYS A 17 1.34 -2.42 27.85
C LYS A 17 2.44 -2.34 28.93
N LYS A 18 3.31 -3.35 29.03
CA LYS A 18 4.51 -3.31 29.89
C LYS A 18 5.61 -2.35 29.41
N ARG A 19 5.67 -2.03 28.11
CA ARG A 19 6.70 -1.16 27.51
C ARG A 19 6.25 0.29 27.30
N ILE A 20 4.94 0.56 27.23
CA ILE A 20 4.37 1.86 26.87
C ILE A 20 3.62 2.44 28.07
N GLN A 21 4.21 3.41 28.77
CA GLN A 21 3.56 4.09 29.90
C GLN A 21 2.65 5.25 29.42
N TYR A 22 1.34 5.01 29.33
CA TYR A 22 0.37 6.02 28.85
C TYR A 22 -0.53 6.64 29.94
N ARG A 23 -0.88 5.90 31.01
CA ARG A 23 -1.90 6.31 32.03
C ARG A 23 -1.62 7.65 32.75
N ASN A 24 -0.41 8.22 32.65
CA ASN A 24 -0.06 9.51 33.25
C ASN A 24 -0.37 10.75 32.39
N LYS A 25 -0.75 10.60 31.10
CA LYS A 25 -0.96 11.74 30.19
C LYS A 25 -2.23 12.55 30.54
N PRO A 26 -2.18 13.89 30.62
CA PRO A 26 -3.34 14.72 30.98
C PRO A 26 -4.58 14.49 30.11
N PHE A 27 -4.41 14.42 28.78
CA PHE A 27 -5.51 14.18 27.83
C PHE A 27 -6.22 12.84 28.09
N LEU A 28 -5.50 11.78 28.45
CA LEU A 28 -6.11 10.48 28.76
C LEU A 28 -6.86 10.50 30.09
N LYS A 29 -6.37 11.25 31.10
CA LYS A 29 -7.11 11.47 32.37
C LYS A 29 -8.37 12.32 32.17
N GLN A 30 -8.35 13.27 31.24
CA GLN A 30 -9.55 14.01 30.84
C GLN A 30 -10.57 13.09 30.15
N LEU A 31 -10.14 12.23 29.23
CA LEU A 31 -11.00 11.22 28.61
C LEU A 31 -11.55 10.21 29.64
N GLU A 32 -10.73 9.77 30.61
CA GLU A 32 -11.18 8.92 31.73
C GLU A 32 -12.29 9.62 32.53
N THR A 33 -12.09 10.88 32.90
CA THR A 33 -13.05 11.70 33.66
C THR A 33 -14.35 11.92 32.91
N ASN A 34 -14.29 12.32 31.63
CA ASN A 34 -15.46 12.45 30.77
C ASN A 34 -16.20 11.11 30.64
N GLY A 35 -15.43 10.02 30.51
CA GLY A 35 -15.94 8.67 30.41
C GLY A 35 -16.57 8.12 31.70
N LEU A 36 -16.42 8.76 32.87
CA LEU A 36 -17.10 8.35 34.11
C LEU A 36 -18.57 8.83 34.18
N VAL A 37 -18.93 9.88 33.43
CA VAL A 37 -20.27 10.48 33.50
C VAL A 37 -21.37 9.47 33.13
N VAL A 38 -21.07 8.52 32.23
CA VAL A 38 -22.01 7.51 31.73
C VAL A 38 -22.62 6.61 32.82
N PHE A 39 -21.90 6.38 33.92
CA PHE A 39 -22.44 5.55 35.02
C PHE A 39 -23.57 6.23 35.78
N LYS A 40 -23.68 7.57 35.71
CA LYS A 40 -24.83 8.31 36.25
C LYS A 40 -26.13 8.06 35.46
N TYR A 41 -26.02 7.62 34.21
CA TYR A 41 -27.17 7.40 33.33
C TYR A 41 -27.87 6.05 33.55
N GLU A 42 -27.26 5.15 34.35
CA GLU A 42 -27.84 3.87 34.78
C GLU A 42 -28.51 3.96 36.17
N ASP A 43 -28.57 5.15 36.79
CA ASP A 43 -29.20 5.32 38.10
C ASP A 43 -30.73 5.07 37.97
N PRO A 44 -31.29 4.05 38.64
CA PRO A 44 -32.71 3.72 38.49
C PRO A 44 -33.64 4.86 38.87
N SER A 45 -33.27 5.70 39.84
CA SER A 45 -34.11 6.82 40.29
C SER A 45 -34.15 7.97 39.29
N LEU A 46 -33.04 8.23 38.59
CA LEU A 46 -32.99 9.22 37.51
C LEU A 46 -33.66 8.72 36.23
N LEU A 47 -33.63 7.40 35.99
CA LEU A 47 -34.35 6.76 34.89
C LEU A 47 -35.87 6.79 35.11
N GLU A 48 -36.34 6.42 36.31
CA GLU A 48 -37.76 6.48 36.71
C GLU A 48 -38.32 7.91 36.60
N TYR A 49 -37.64 8.89 37.22
CA TYR A 49 -38.05 10.29 37.14
C TYR A 49 -38.07 10.85 35.71
N ALA A 50 -37.15 10.41 34.84
CA ALA A 50 -37.16 10.83 33.44
C ALA A 50 -38.28 10.16 32.62
N LEU A 51 -38.68 8.93 32.97
CA LEU A 51 -39.81 8.24 32.33
C LEU A 51 -41.16 8.88 32.69
N ASP A 52 -41.32 9.38 33.91
CA ASP A 52 -42.52 10.15 34.33
C ASP A 52 -42.72 11.44 33.52
N VAL A 53 -41.63 12.02 33.00
CA VAL A 53 -41.62 13.31 32.27
C VAL A 53 -41.73 13.14 30.74
N ILE A 54 -41.26 12.01 30.20
CA ILE A 54 -41.35 11.70 28.77
C ILE A 54 -42.78 11.18 28.47
N PRO A 55 -43.52 11.74 27.48
CA PRO A 55 -44.87 11.27 27.12
C PRO A 55 -44.79 9.97 26.29
N LEU A 56 -44.22 8.92 26.87
CA LEU A 56 -43.72 7.76 26.16
C LEU A 56 -44.81 7.04 25.36
N GLN A 57 -46.01 6.89 25.92
CA GLN A 57 -47.16 6.31 25.22
C GLN A 57 -47.47 7.05 23.91
N ARG A 58 -47.53 8.39 23.94
CA ARG A 58 -47.75 9.22 22.74
C ARG A 58 -46.63 9.03 21.71
N LEU A 59 -45.38 8.92 22.14
CA LEU A 59 -44.24 8.69 21.24
C LEU A 59 -44.30 7.31 20.56
N TYR A 60 -44.83 6.28 21.23
CA TYR A 60 -45.13 4.98 20.63
C TYR A 60 -46.34 5.02 19.68
N GLU A 61 -47.40 5.74 20.03
CA GLU A 61 -48.60 5.90 19.18
C GLU A 61 -48.34 6.73 17.91
N GLU A 62 -47.41 7.70 17.96
CA GLU A 62 -46.98 8.51 16.82
C GLU A 62 -45.89 7.85 15.96
N ALA A 63 -45.32 6.71 16.38
CA ALA A 63 -44.26 6.01 15.66
C ALA A 63 -44.81 5.07 14.57
N SER A 64 -44.22 5.12 13.38
CA SER A 64 -44.48 4.10 12.35
C SER A 64 -43.94 2.74 12.82
N PRO A 65 -44.70 1.63 12.68
CA PRO A 65 -44.21 0.31 13.04
C PRO A 65 -43.14 -0.23 12.08
N GLU A 66 -43.15 0.22 10.82
CA GLU A 66 -42.11 -0.12 9.83
C GLU A 66 -41.10 1.03 9.66
N PRO A 67 -39.80 0.74 9.43
CA PRO A 67 -39.18 -0.60 9.41
C PRO A 67 -38.83 -1.15 10.81
N SER A 68 -38.79 -0.29 11.84
CA SER A 68 -38.63 -0.63 13.25
C SER A 68 -39.42 0.38 14.09
N VAL A 69 -40.14 -0.11 15.10
CA VAL A 69 -40.85 0.74 16.07
C VAL A 69 -39.84 1.55 16.87
N GLU A 70 -38.79 0.89 17.34
CA GLU A 70 -37.77 1.41 18.25
C GLU A 70 -37.02 2.61 17.64
N ASP A 71 -36.50 2.45 16.43
CA ASP A 71 -35.81 3.53 15.72
C ASP A 71 -36.75 4.70 15.41
N ASN A 72 -38.04 4.44 15.20
CA ASN A 72 -39.03 5.48 14.94
C ASN A 72 -39.48 6.20 16.23
N VAL A 73 -39.57 5.51 17.37
CA VAL A 73 -39.77 6.11 18.69
C VAL A 73 -38.58 7.00 19.07
N ILE A 74 -37.33 6.61 18.77
CA ILE A 74 -36.17 7.47 19.03
C ILE A 74 -36.19 8.73 18.15
N LYS A 75 -36.63 8.64 16.88
CA LYS A 75 -36.85 9.82 16.02
C LYS A 75 -37.96 10.73 16.57
N ARG A 76 -39.06 10.17 17.08
CA ARG A 76 -40.10 10.94 17.78
C ARG A 76 -39.59 11.58 19.07
N LEU A 77 -38.77 10.88 19.84
CA LEU A 77 -38.12 11.41 21.04
C LEU A 77 -37.19 12.59 20.69
N LEU A 78 -36.39 12.50 19.62
CA LEU A 78 -35.58 13.62 19.12
C LEU A 78 -36.46 14.84 18.75
N HIS A 79 -37.56 14.62 18.03
CA HIS A 79 -38.49 15.67 17.61
C HIS A 79 -39.19 16.35 18.81
N TRP A 80 -39.78 15.57 19.70
CA TRP A 80 -40.40 16.06 20.94
C TRP A 80 -39.38 16.79 21.82
N PHE A 81 -38.18 16.21 21.98
CA PHE A 81 -37.12 16.82 22.77
C PHE A 81 -36.75 18.22 22.23
N LYS A 82 -36.58 18.33 20.91
CA LYS A 82 -36.15 19.55 20.24
C LYS A 82 -37.22 20.65 20.17
N ASN A 83 -38.48 20.27 19.98
CA ASN A 83 -39.55 21.22 19.59
C ASN A 83 -40.62 21.43 20.69
N GLU A 84 -40.76 20.51 21.65
CA GLU A 84 -41.78 20.59 22.71
C GLU A 84 -41.17 20.70 24.12
N PHE A 85 -40.11 19.94 24.41
CA PHE A 85 -39.59 19.81 25.77
C PHE A 85 -38.45 20.78 26.11
N PHE A 86 -37.43 20.89 25.25
CA PHE A 86 -36.18 21.57 25.59
C PHE A 86 -35.97 22.85 24.80
N THR A 87 -36.12 24.00 25.46
CA THR A 87 -35.79 25.31 24.90
C THR A 87 -34.27 25.54 24.90
N TRP A 88 -33.74 26.08 23.79
CA TRP A 88 -32.34 26.48 23.72
C TRP A 88 -32.10 27.79 24.50
N VAL A 89 -31.29 27.70 25.54
CA VAL A 89 -30.93 28.83 26.40
C VAL A 89 -29.54 29.36 26.00
N ASN A 90 -29.45 30.60 25.50
CA ASN A 90 -28.16 31.28 25.30
C ASN A 90 -27.63 31.86 26.62
N ASN A 91 -28.49 32.59 27.34
CA ASN A 91 -28.31 32.98 28.74
C ASN A 91 -29.66 32.70 29.44
N PRO A 92 -29.69 32.17 30.67
CA PRO A 92 -30.93 31.87 31.38
C PRO A 92 -31.70 33.16 31.72
N PRO A 93 -33.04 33.20 31.59
CA PRO A 93 -33.84 34.32 32.09
C PRO A 93 -33.73 34.39 33.63
N CYS A 94 -33.95 35.57 34.20
CA CYS A 94 -33.81 35.73 35.65
C CYS A 94 -35.03 35.22 36.43
N ASP A 95 -34.84 34.14 37.20
CA ASP A 95 -35.85 33.48 38.04
C ASP A 95 -36.66 34.43 38.96
N HIS A 96 -36.06 35.57 39.34
CA HIS A 96 -36.65 36.56 40.24
C HIS A 96 -37.50 37.62 39.54
N CYS A 97 -37.31 37.89 38.24
CA CYS A 97 -38.00 38.99 37.55
C CYS A 97 -38.43 38.69 36.10
N GLY A 98 -38.21 37.47 35.60
CA GLY A 98 -38.55 37.04 34.24
C GLY A 98 -37.74 37.70 33.12
N HIS A 99 -36.83 38.63 33.44
CA HIS A 99 -36.08 39.38 32.43
C HIS A 99 -35.09 38.47 31.68
N THR A 100 -35.16 38.51 30.36
CA THR A 100 -34.44 37.62 29.43
C THR A 100 -32.98 38.02 29.20
N GLU A 101 -32.59 39.27 29.47
CA GLU A 101 -31.20 39.69 29.34
C GLU A 101 -30.42 39.46 30.64
N THR A 102 -29.65 38.38 30.63
CA THR A 102 -28.63 38.08 31.63
C THR A 102 -27.28 37.91 30.93
N ARG A 103 -26.19 38.29 31.61
CA ARG A 103 -24.82 38.29 31.09
C ARG A 103 -23.98 37.29 31.87
N TRP A 104 -23.25 36.42 31.18
CA TRP A 104 -22.29 35.51 31.81
C TRP A 104 -21.27 36.28 32.66
N GLU A 105 -21.05 35.82 33.89
CA GLU A 105 -20.12 36.45 34.84
C GLU A 105 -19.00 35.49 35.27
N SER A 106 -19.34 34.26 35.65
CA SER A 106 -18.36 33.28 36.16
C SER A 106 -18.92 31.86 36.20
N THR A 107 -18.04 30.86 36.17
CA THR A 107 -18.39 29.51 36.62
C THR A 107 -18.50 29.50 38.14
N LEU A 108 -19.56 28.87 38.67
CA LEU A 108 -19.85 28.78 40.10
C LEU A 108 -19.67 27.34 40.59
N GLU A 109 -19.29 27.17 41.85
CA GLU A 109 -19.38 25.87 42.51
C GLU A 109 -20.86 25.44 42.64
N PRO A 110 -21.18 24.15 42.42
CA PRO A 110 -22.52 23.64 42.68
C PRO A 110 -22.79 23.55 44.20
N THR A 111 -24.01 23.91 44.58
CA THR A 111 -24.59 23.83 45.95
C THR A 111 -24.78 22.38 46.39
N ALA A 112 -25.18 22.16 47.65
CA ALA A 112 -25.47 20.81 48.14
C ALA A 112 -26.57 20.09 47.33
N ASP A 113 -27.62 20.80 46.97
CA ASP A 113 -28.74 20.25 46.19
C ASP A 113 -28.32 19.98 44.74
N GLU A 114 -27.63 20.93 44.08
CA GLU A 114 -27.09 20.73 42.72
C GLU A 114 -26.04 19.60 42.67
N LYS A 115 -25.24 19.40 43.74
CA LYS A 115 -24.34 18.25 43.89
C LYS A 115 -25.12 16.94 44.08
N THR A 116 -26.26 16.97 44.76
CA THR A 116 -27.15 15.80 44.95
C THR A 116 -27.78 15.35 43.63
N TYR A 117 -28.20 16.28 42.77
CA TYR A 117 -28.63 15.98 41.40
C TYR A 117 -27.45 15.77 40.41
N GLY A 118 -26.20 15.86 40.90
CA GLY A 118 -25.00 15.43 40.18
C GLY A 118 -24.36 16.46 39.25
N ALA A 119 -24.68 17.76 39.37
CA ALA A 119 -24.06 18.82 38.59
C ALA A 119 -22.56 18.96 38.92
N PHE A 120 -21.71 19.02 37.88
CA PHE A 120 -20.25 19.15 38.03
C PHE A 120 -19.76 20.60 37.87
N THR A 121 -20.46 21.40 37.07
CA THR A 121 -20.22 22.83 36.85
C THR A 121 -21.56 23.55 36.76
N VAL A 122 -21.62 24.76 37.32
CA VAL A 122 -22.79 25.65 37.22
C VAL A 122 -22.36 26.93 36.53
N GLU A 123 -23.06 27.35 35.49
CA GLU A 123 -22.77 28.60 34.81
C GLU A 123 -23.53 29.75 35.51
N GLY A 124 -22.81 30.80 35.90
CA GLY A 124 -23.31 31.94 36.66
C GLY A 124 -23.47 33.19 35.80
N PHE A 125 -24.69 33.71 35.75
CA PHE A 125 -25.07 34.89 34.96
C PHE A 125 -25.59 36.00 35.88
N ARG A 126 -25.33 37.27 35.55
CA ARG A 126 -25.94 38.44 36.21
C ARG A 126 -27.08 38.98 35.36
N CYS A 127 -28.26 39.14 35.94
CA CYS A 127 -29.37 39.82 35.27
C CYS A 127 -29.08 41.33 35.11
N LEU A 128 -29.31 41.87 33.91
CA LEU A 128 -29.05 43.29 33.63
C LEU A 128 -30.08 44.23 34.29
N ALA A 129 -31.32 43.78 34.48
CA ALA A 129 -32.39 44.59 35.08
C ALA A 129 -32.38 44.62 36.62
N CYS A 130 -32.08 43.49 37.29
CA CYS A 130 -32.14 43.38 38.75
C CYS A 130 -30.80 43.09 39.44
N THR A 131 -29.70 42.98 38.69
CA THR A 131 -28.32 42.66 39.15
C THR A 131 -28.12 41.32 39.86
N ARG A 132 -29.21 40.56 40.08
CA ARG A 132 -29.21 39.27 40.80
C ARG A 132 -28.53 38.17 39.98
N GLN A 133 -27.88 37.24 40.68
CA GLN A 133 -27.20 36.10 40.09
C GLN A 133 -28.21 34.99 39.74
N VAL A 134 -28.05 34.41 38.56
CA VAL A 134 -28.85 33.32 37.98
C VAL A 134 -27.91 32.13 37.75
N ARG A 135 -28.39 30.92 38.00
CA ARG A 135 -27.58 29.68 38.03
C ARG A 135 -28.07 28.67 37.00
N PHE A 136 -27.16 28.10 36.21
CA PHE A 136 -27.51 27.09 35.21
C PHE A 136 -26.71 25.78 35.42
N PRO A 137 -27.27 24.80 36.18
CA PRO A 137 -26.70 23.46 36.34
C PRO A 137 -27.08 22.54 35.17
N ARG A 138 -26.29 21.46 34.94
CA ARG A 138 -26.43 20.59 33.75
C ARG A 138 -26.63 19.11 34.10
N TYR A 139 -27.69 18.49 33.57
CA TYR A 139 -28.16 17.12 33.85
C TYR A 139 -28.76 16.42 32.60
N ARG A 140 -28.73 15.06 32.52
CA ARG A 140 -29.62 14.19 31.67
C ARG A 140 -29.40 12.67 31.89
N ALA A 141 -30.23 11.80 31.30
CA ALA A 141 -29.96 10.37 30.97
C ALA A 141 -30.29 10.09 29.47
N VAL A 142 -30.98 9.06 28.93
CA VAL A 142 -31.97 8.05 29.42
C VAL A 142 -32.01 6.80 28.48
N GLY A 143 -32.17 5.59 29.03
CA GLY A 143 -33.10 4.54 28.53
C GLY A 143 -32.82 3.63 27.31
N ALA A 144 -31.94 3.98 26.36
CA ALA A 144 -31.60 3.10 25.22
C ALA A 144 -30.21 2.46 25.40
N GLN A 145 -29.83 1.47 24.57
CA GLN A 145 -28.42 1.10 24.40
C GLN A 145 -27.70 2.28 23.73
N ALA A 146 -27.25 3.22 24.56
CA ALA A 146 -26.78 4.54 24.16
C ALA A 146 -25.37 4.80 24.68
N ARG A 147 -24.63 5.66 23.99
CA ARG A 147 -23.29 6.11 24.39
C ARG A 147 -23.09 7.57 24.06
N ILE A 148 -22.39 8.29 24.93
CA ILE A 148 -22.06 9.71 24.71
C ILE A 148 -20.79 9.78 23.86
N VAL A 149 -20.81 10.62 22.82
CA VAL A 149 -19.63 10.91 22.01
C VAL A 149 -19.10 12.29 22.40
N TYR A 150 -17.85 12.32 22.83
CA TYR A 150 -17.15 13.53 23.22
C TYR A 150 -16.18 13.97 22.10
N ASP A 151 -16.43 15.13 21.51
CA ASP A 151 -15.53 15.75 20.54
C ASP A 151 -14.62 16.79 21.20
N SER A 152 -13.31 16.55 21.05
CA SER A 152 -12.21 17.44 21.44
C SER A 152 -12.34 18.91 21.01
N THR A 153 -13.14 19.21 19.98
CA THR A 153 -13.37 20.56 19.46
C THR A 153 -14.67 21.20 20.00
N ASP A 154 -15.00 20.88 21.25
CA ASP A 154 -16.13 21.46 22.01
C ASP A 154 -17.49 21.23 21.33
N HIS A 155 -17.90 19.95 21.27
CA HIS A 155 -19.28 19.52 21.05
C HIS A 155 -19.50 18.13 21.66
N VAL A 156 -20.75 17.78 21.98
CA VAL A 156 -21.13 16.47 22.50
C VAL A 156 -22.47 16.03 21.90
N TRP A 157 -22.59 14.74 21.59
CA TRP A 157 -23.80 14.14 21.03
C TRP A 157 -23.93 12.69 21.50
N THR A 158 -24.93 11.96 21.00
CA THR A 158 -25.17 10.55 21.36
C THR A 158 -25.06 9.62 20.16
N GLU A 159 -24.73 8.37 20.42
CA GLU A 159 -24.97 7.26 19.50
C GLU A 159 -25.91 6.26 20.19
N VAL A 160 -26.83 5.67 19.43
CA VAL A 160 -27.77 4.65 19.91
C VAL A 160 -27.63 3.41 19.04
N TYR A 161 -27.55 2.23 19.65
CA TYR A 161 -27.45 0.96 18.92
C TYR A 161 -28.83 0.56 18.39
N SER A 162 -29.00 0.55 17.07
CA SER A 162 -30.20 0.01 16.43
C SER A 162 -30.03 -1.50 16.27
N GLU A 163 -30.88 -2.29 16.93
CA GLU A 163 -30.92 -3.74 16.73
C GLU A 163 -31.56 -4.12 15.36
N PHE A 164 -32.19 -3.17 14.65
CA PHE A 164 -32.64 -3.36 13.26
C PHE A 164 -31.50 -3.19 12.25
N GLU A 165 -30.76 -2.07 12.33
CA GLU A 165 -29.58 -1.82 11.46
C GLU A 165 -28.34 -2.63 11.89
N GLN A 166 -28.35 -3.23 13.09
CA GLN A 166 -27.25 -3.97 13.71
C GLN A 166 -25.94 -3.16 13.82
N ARG A 167 -26.06 -1.85 14.10
CA ARG A 167 -24.95 -0.89 14.23
C ARG A 167 -25.30 0.29 15.16
N TRP A 168 -24.28 1.04 15.54
CA TRP A 168 -24.44 2.33 16.22
C TRP A 168 -24.90 3.42 15.24
N ILE A 169 -25.97 4.13 15.61
CA ILE A 169 -26.58 5.23 14.85
C ILE A 169 -26.26 6.57 15.51
N HIS A 170 -25.75 7.51 14.73
CA HIS A 170 -25.52 8.89 15.15
C HIS A 170 -26.83 9.62 15.48
N CYS A 171 -26.90 10.24 16.66
CA CYS A 171 -28.04 11.02 17.17
C CYS A 171 -27.59 12.37 17.75
N ASP A 172 -28.05 13.50 17.20
CA ASP A 172 -27.85 14.83 17.81
C ASP A 172 -29.19 15.49 18.16
N SER A 173 -29.50 15.54 19.45
CA SER A 173 -30.70 16.18 20.00
C SER A 173 -30.74 17.71 19.84
N CYS A 174 -29.60 18.36 19.59
CA CYS A 174 -29.55 19.82 19.36
C CYS A 174 -29.99 20.18 17.93
N GLU A 175 -29.83 19.27 16.97
CA GLU A 175 -30.02 19.49 15.53
C GLU A 175 -31.08 18.57 14.90
N GLU A 176 -31.81 17.80 15.72
CA GLU A 176 -32.80 16.79 15.29
C GLU A 176 -32.22 15.78 14.28
N ALA A 177 -30.95 15.40 14.47
CA ALA A 177 -30.19 14.64 13.48
C ALA A 177 -30.17 13.14 13.80
N TRP A 178 -30.67 12.32 12.87
CA TRP A 178 -30.59 10.85 12.90
C TRP A 178 -29.73 10.35 11.72
N ASP A 179 -28.71 9.54 12.01
CA ASP A 179 -27.77 8.94 11.04
C ASP A 179 -27.05 9.94 10.11
N ARG A 180 -26.78 11.17 10.58
CA ARG A 180 -26.08 12.26 9.85
C ARG A 180 -24.66 12.60 10.37
N PRO A 181 -23.73 11.65 10.56
CA PRO A 181 -22.45 11.95 11.24
C PRO A 181 -21.50 12.88 10.46
N LEU A 182 -21.69 13.13 9.16
CA LEU A 182 -20.90 14.14 8.43
C LEU A 182 -21.41 15.57 8.60
N LEU A 183 -22.51 15.78 9.34
CA LEU A 183 -23.05 17.11 9.66
C LEU A 183 -21.96 18.07 10.19
N TYR A 184 -21.10 17.59 11.08
CA TYR A 184 -20.04 18.40 11.68
C TYR A 184 -18.91 18.70 10.69
N SER A 185 -18.37 17.69 10.00
CA SER A 185 -17.18 17.86 9.16
C SER A 185 -17.45 18.46 7.78
N LEU A 186 -18.67 18.31 7.25
CA LEU A 186 -19.08 18.86 5.96
C LEU A 186 -20.06 20.03 6.09
N GLY A 187 -21.15 19.86 6.85
CA GLY A 187 -22.18 20.90 7.02
C GLY A 187 -21.65 22.11 7.78
N TRP A 188 -21.01 21.87 8.93
CA TRP A 188 -20.40 22.93 9.77
C TRP A 188 -18.94 23.21 9.41
N ASN A 189 -18.32 22.45 8.49
CA ASN A 189 -16.89 22.55 8.12
C ASN A 189 -15.92 22.42 9.33
N LYS A 190 -16.31 21.65 10.35
CA LYS A 190 -15.60 21.55 11.63
C LYS A 190 -14.34 20.70 11.52
N LYS A 191 -13.20 21.23 11.98
CA LYS A 191 -11.88 20.60 11.89
C LYS A 191 -11.62 19.55 12.99
N LEU A 192 -12.46 18.51 13.04
CA LEU A 192 -12.43 17.42 14.04
C LEU A 192 -11.03 16.80 14.24
N SER A 193 -10.76 16.32 15.45
CA SER A 193 -9.50 15.66 15.85
C SER A 193 -9.72 14.33 16.60
N TYR A 194 -10.46 14.36 17.71
CA TYR A 194 -10.81 13.17 18.48
C TYR A 194 -12.31 13.21 18.82
N CYS A 195 -13.06 12.19 18.38
CA CYS A 195 -14.44 11.91 18.78
C CYS A 195 -14.45 10.55 19.49
N ILE A 196 -14.53 10.56 20.81
CA ILE A 196 -14.43 9.34 21.64
C ILE A 196 -15.80 9.00 22.23
N ALA A 197 -16.27 7.78 21.99
CA ALA A 197 -17.54 7.28 22.49
C ALA A 197 -17.35 6.53 23.82
N PHE A 198 -18.26 6.75 24.77
CA PHE A 198 -18.28 6.08 26.07
C PHE A 198 -19.68 5.55 26.40
N SER A 199 -19.76 4.29 26.79
CA SER A 199 -20.94 3.66 27.42
C SER A 199 -20.53 2.99 28.72
N THR A 200 -21.49 2.50 29.50
CA THR A 200 -21.21 1.70 30.70
C THR A 200 -20.49 0.37 30.42
N VAL A 201 -20.54 -0.13 29.16
CA VAL A 201 -19.92 -1.40 28.75
C VAL A 201 -18.63 -1.27 27.93
N GLU A 202 -18.34 -0.10 27.34
CA GLU A 202 -17.15 0.10 26.49
C GLU A 202 -16.68 1.56 26.38
N ALA A 203 -15.49 1.73 25.78
CA ALA A 203 -14.99 2.98 25.25
C ALA A 203 -14.30 2.75 23.90
N LEU A 204 -14.56 3.62 22.91
CA LEU A 204 -14.07 3.46 21.53
C LEU A 204 -13.77 4.81 20.87
N ASP A 205 -12.75 4.86 20.00
CA ASP A 205 -12.55 6.00 19.11
C ASP A 205 -13.45 5.83 17.88
N VAL A 206 -14.41 6.75 17.72
CA VAL A 206 -15.39 6.74 16.62
C VAL A 206 -15.09 7.80 15.57
N THR A 207 -13.97 8.51 15.66
CA THR A 207 -13.63 9.68 14.82
C THR A 207 -13.75 9.39 13.33
N LYS A 208 -13.43 8.16 12.89
CA LYS A 208 -13.59 7.70 11.50
C LYS A 208 -15.03 7.78 10.98
N ARG A 209 -16.06 7.63 11.83
CA ARG A 209 -17.48 7.76 11.43
C ARG A 209 -17.84 9.20 11.03
N TYR A 210 -17.16 10.19 11.61
CA TYR A 210 -17.51 11.62 11.56
C TYR A 210 -16.71 12.43 10.53
N THR A 211 -15.92 11.78 9.66
CA THR A 211 -15.08 12.47 8.67
C THR A 211 -15.05 11.76 7.32
N GLN A 212 -14.75 12.51 6.25
CA GLN A 212 -14.27 11.97 4.98
C GLN A 212 -12.74 12.12 4.82
N GLY A 213 -12.11 13.03 5.58
CA GLY A 213 -10.69 13.39 5.46
C GLY A 213 -9.85 12.80 6.59
N TRP A 214 -9.78 11.47 6.69
CA TRP A 214 -9.05 10.80 7.77
C TRP A 214 -7.56 11.17 7.82
N SER A 215 -6.91 11.34 6.66
CA SER A 215 -5.53 11.81 6.55
C SER A 215 -5.32 13.21 7.14
N ASP A 216 -6.28 14.12 7.00
CA ASP A 216 -6.22 15.46 7.60
C ASP A 216 -6.60 15.48 9.08
N VAL A 217 -7.46 14.56 9.53
CA VAL A 217 -7.73 14.33 10.95
C VAL A 217 -6.47 13.85 11.67
N LEU A 218 -5.72 12.89 11.10
CA LEU A 218 -4.44 12.42 11.65
C LEU A 218 -3.43 13.55 11.84
N LYS A 219 -3.31 14.49 10.89
CA LYS A 219 -2.44 15.69 11.02
C LYS A 219 -2.78 16.57 12.22
N ARG A 220 -3.99 16.48 12.78
CA ARG A 220 -4.45 17.25 13.96
C ARG A 220 -4.39 16.45 15.27
N ARG A 221 -4.12 15.14 15.23
CA ARG A 221 -4.12 14.25 16.39
C ARG A 221 -2.74 14.22 17.08
N ASN A 222 -2.40 15.32 17.73
CA ASN A 222 -1.09 15.56 18.36
C ASN A 222 -1.04 15.38 19.89
N GLN A 223 -2.18 15.11 20.56
CA GLN A 223 -2.27 15.04 22.04
C GLN A 223 -1.72 13.73 22.62
N VAL A 224 -1.81 12.64 21.84
CA VAL A 224 -1.47 11.28 22.24
C VAL A 224 -1.17 10.45 21.00
N ARG A 225 -0.28 9.44 21.10
CA ARG A 225 -0.02 8.54 19.96
C ARG A 225 -1.19 7.58 19.79
N GLU A 226 -1.54 7.25 18.55
CA GLU A 226 -2.67 6.35 18.23
C GLU A 226 -2.60 5.02 19.00
N ILE A 227 -1.41 4.40 19.11
CA ILE A 227 -1.20 3.16 19.87
C ILE A 227 -1.43 3.33 21.38
N GLU A 228 -1.13 4.49 21.96
CA GLU A 228 -1.38 4.77 23.38
C GLU A 228 -2.87 4.96 23.66
N LEU A 229 -3.58 5.64 22.76
CA LEU A 229 -5.03 5.83 22.83
C LEU A 229 -5.77 4.49 22.65
N ALA A 230 -5.37 3.67 21.68
CA ALA A 230 -5.94 2.34 21.46
C ALA A 230 -5.74 1.41 22.67
N LEU A 231 -4.53 1.38 23.25
CA LEU A 231 -4.26 0.59 24.47
C LEU A 231 -5.02 1.10 25.69
N PHE A 232 -5.21 2.41 25.82
CA PHE A 232 -5.99 3.04 26.89
C PHE A 232 -7.49 2.71 26.77
N LEU A 233 -8.07 2.78 25.58
CA LEU A 233 -9.49 2.45 25.34
C LEU A 233 -9.76 0.93 25.43
N ASP A 234 -8.77 0.09 25.10
CA ASP A 234 -8.81 -1.35 25.39
C ASP A 234 -8.79 -1.64 26.90
N ASP A 235 -7.88 -1.02 27.65
CA ASP A 235 -7.84 -1.10 29.12
C ASP A 235 -9.19 -0.68 29.73
N LEU A 236 -9.68 0.51 29.39
CA LEU A 236 -10.92 1.06 29.95
C LEU A 236 -12.15 0.18 29.61
N THR A 237 -12.17 -0.44 28.44
CA THR A 237 -13.22 -1.41 28.06
C THR A 237 -13.08 -2.73 28.82
N LYS A 238 -11.86 -3.27 28.98
CA LYS A 238 -11.61 -4.50 29.74
C LYS A 238 -11.90 -4.34 31.23
N ASP A 239 -11.58 -3.18 31.81
CA ASP A 239 -11.92 -2.84 33.20
C ASP A 239 -13.45 -2.69 33.37
N ARG A 240 -14.18 -2.05 32.43
CA ARG A 240 -15.65 -1.99 32.41
C ARG A 240 -16.32 -3.36 32.32
N GLN A 241 -15.85 -4.21 31.41
CA GLN A 241 -16.44 -5.53 31.18
C GLN A 241 -16.01 -6.58 32.22
N LYS A 242 -15.12 -6.25 33.17
CA LYS A 242 -14.47 -7.20 34.08
C LYS A 242 -15.45 -8.16 34.78
N SER A 243 -16.58 -7.65 35.26
CA SER A 243 -17.63 -8.39 35.97
C SER A 243 -18.51 -9.30 35.09
N PHE A 244 -18.55 -9.11 33.76
CA PHE A 244 -19.47 -9.85 32.88
C PHE A 244 -19.05 -11.32 32.66
N GLY A 245 -20.04 -12.18 32.41
CA GLY A 245 -19.82 -13.57 32.00
C GLY A 245 -19.14 -13.68 30.62
N LEU A 246 -18.52 -14.84 30.36
CA LEU A 246 -17.77 -15.10 29.11
C LEU A 246 -18.62 -14.94 27.84
N GLU A 247 -19.90 -15.32 27.91
CA GLU A 247 -20.86 -15.24 26.81
C GLU A 247 -21.17 -13.78 26.43
N ARG A 248 -21.58 -12.95 27.39
CA ARG A 248 -21.80 -11.50 27.17
C ARG A 248 -20.51 -10.79 26.72
N LYS A 249 -19.34 -11.22 27.21
CA LYS A 249 -18.03 -10.73 26.70
C LYS A 249 -17.80 -11.10 25.23
N ARG A 250 -18.24 -12.27 24.76
CA ARG A 250 -18.15 -12.64 23.33
C ARG A 250 -19.07 -11.78 22.47
N GLU A 251 -20.35 -11.67 22.84
CA GLU A 251 -21.33 -10.83 22.12
C GLU A 251 -20.86 -9.37 21.99
N LEU A 252 -20.38 -8.76 23.08
CA LEU A 252 -19.86 -7.39 23.06
C LEU A 252 -18.62 -7.25 22.17
N ASN A 253 -17.70 -8.22 22.19
CA ASN A 253 -16.53 -8.18 21.30
C ASN A 253 -16.90 -8.42 19.83
N GLU A 254 -17.90 -9.26 19.52
CA GLU A 254 -18.41 -9.43 18.15
C GLU A 254 -19.05 -8.14 17.64
N LYS A 255 -19.86 -7.45 18.46
CA LYS A 255 -20.41 -6.11 18.14
C LYS A 255 -19.28 -5.09 17.91
N ARG A 256 -18.27 -5.04 18.79
CA ARG A 256 -17.09 -4.16 18.68
C ARG A 256 -16.24 -4.43 17.43
N VAL A 257 -16.06 -5.69 17.03
CA VAL A 257 -15.31 -6.07 15.82
C VAL A 257 -16.06 -5.68 14.54
N LYS A 258 -17.39 -5.86 14.49
CA LYS A 258 -18.22 -5.36 13.37
C LYS A 258 -18.06 -3.85 13.19
N GLU A 259 -18.12 -3.09 14.29
CA GLU A 259 -17.93 -1.64 14.26
C GLU A 259 -16.51 -1.22 13.82
N LEU A 260 -15.46 -1.90 14.28
CA LEU A 260 -14.09 -1.60 13.84
C LEU A 260 -13.92 -1.80 12.32
N ILE A 261 -14.62 -2.78 11.73
CA ILE A 261 -14.66 -2.98 10.27
C ILE A 261 -15.46 -1.87 9.57
N GLU A 262 -16.64 -1.49 10.09
CA GLU A 262 -17.43 -0.36 9.57
C GLU A 262 -16.59 0.93 9.53
N LEU A 263 -15.92 1.25 10.64
CA LEU A 263 -15.07 2.45 10.77
C LEU A 263 -13.91 2.44 9.76
N GLU A 264 -13.30 1.28 9.48
CA GLU A 264 -12.24 1.16 8.49
C GLU A 264 -12.77 1.35 7.06
N GLU A 265 -13.86 0.67 6.69
CA GLU A 265 -14.49 0.81 5.36
C GLU A 265 -14.97 2.24 5.09
N LEU A 266 -15.55 2.90 6.10
CA LEU A 266 -15.93 4.31 6.03
C LEU A 266 -14.72 5.22 5.79
N SER A 267 -13.59 4.97 6.46
CA SER A 267 -12.37 5.77 6.26
C SER A 267 -11.75 5.63 4.87
N LEU A 268 -12.18 4.64 4.08
CA LEU A 268 -11.75 4.44 2.68
C LEU A 268 -12.76 4.99 1.66
N LYS A 269 -14.07 4.87 1.89
CA LYS A 269 -15.11 5.09 0.85
C LYS A 269 -16.41 5.75 1.32
N ARG A 270 -16.42 6.53 2.41
CA ARG A 270 -17.65 7.22 2.86
C ARG A 270 -18.13 8.30 1.88
N MET A 271 -19.32 8.10 1.30
CA MET A 271 -20.05 9.14 0.57
C MET A 271 -20.87 10.02 1.53
N ALA A 272 -21.10 11.28 1.17
CA ALA A 272 -21.91 12.22 1.94
C ALA A 272 -23.37 12.22 1.47
N LYS A 273 -24.32 12.21 2.40
CA LYS A 273 -25.74 12.48 2.12
C LYS A 273 -25.95 13.98 1.89
N GLU A 274 -26.96 14.37 1.12
CA GLU A 274 -27.20 15.80 0.81
C GLU A 274 -27.63 16.59 2.05
N ASP A 275 -28.35 15.94 2.96
CA ASP A 275 -28.81 16.49 4.25
C ASP A 275 -27.73 16.51 5.35
N GLU A 276 -26.52 15.98 5.09
CA GLU A 276 -25.33 16.18 5.92
C GLU A 276 -24.58 17.50 5.59
N ARG A 277 -25.00 18.24 4.55
CA ARG A 277 -24.38 19.52 4.13
C ARG A 277 -25.02 20.77 4.76
N VAL A 278 -25.98 20.59 5.66
CA VAL A 278 -26.72 21.69 6.29
C VAL A 278 -25.85 22.35 7.36
N GLY A 279 -25.82 23.68 7.37
CA GLY A 279 -25.15 24.45 8.42
C GLY A 279 -25.86 24.34 9.78
N ARG A 280 -25.17 24.74 10.85
CA ARG A 280 -25.66 24.60 12.22
C ARG A 280 -26.96 25.37 12.46
N GLN A 281 -27.88 24.74 13.19
CA GLN A 281 -29.19 25.30 13.53
C GLN A 281 -29.25 25.81 14.98
N SER A 282 -28.53 25.19 15.93
CA SER A 282 -28.40 25.69 17.32
C SER A 282 -27.50 26.92 17.47
N GLY A 283 -27.82 27.80 18.42
CA GLY A 283 -27.05 29.01 18.75
C GLY A 283 -27.39 30.25 17.91
N SER A 284 -27.01 31.43 18.43
CA SER A 284 -27.28 32.72 17.75
C SER A 284 -26.58 32.81 16.39
N ALA A 285 -27.13 33.63 15.49
CA ALA A 285 -26.56 33.80 14.15
C ALA A 285 -25.12 34.35 14.20
N GLU A 286 -24.86 35.30 15.09
CA GLU A 286 -23.53 35.90 15.31
C GLU A 286 -22.51 34.87 15.83
N TRP A 287 -22.91 34.02 16.77
CA TRP A 287 -22.06 32.98 17.34
C TRP A 287 -21.73 31.90 16.30
N ARG A 288 -22.72 31.49 15.49
CA ARG A 288 -22.51 30.59 14.34
C ARG A 288 -21.62 31.23 13.27
N ALA A 289 -21.76 32.53 13.01
CA ALA A 289 -20.91 33.27 12.07
C ALA A 289 -19.45 33.30 12.54
N MET A 290 -19.21 33.64 13.81
CA MET A 290 -17.88 33.71 14.41
C MET A 290 -17.13 32.37 14.36
N ARG A 291 -17.85 31.24 14.50
CA ARG A 291 -17.29 29.89 14.39
C ARG A 291 -17.20 29.37 12.93
N GLY A 292 -17.81 30.05 11.96
CA GLY A 292 -17.89 29.61 10.57
C GLY A 292 -18.89 28.48 10.30
N GLU A 293 -19.74 28.14 11.27
CA GLU A 293 -20.62 26.95 11.26
C GLU A 293 -21.95 27.17 10.50
N ILE A 294 -22.12 28.31 9.81
CA ILE A 294 -23.35 28.70 9.08
C ILE A 294 -23.63 27.84 7.82
N GLY A 295 -22.63 27.21 7.24
CA GLY A 295 -22.72 26.58 5.92
C GLY A 295 -22.42 27.56 4.78
N ASN A 296 -22.38 27.05 3.54
CA ASN A 296 -21.78 27.76 2.40
C ASN A 296 -22.71 28.78 1.70
N GLU A 297 -22.82 29.99 2.24
CA GLU A 297 -23.39 31.16 1.54
C GLU A 297 -22.38 31.91 0.63
N LEU A 298 -21.17 31.36 0.40
CA LEU A 298 -20.15 31.92 -0.51
C LEU A 298 -20.50 31.75 -2.01
N LYS A 299 -21.67 32.28 -2.39
CA LYS A 299 -22.33 32.05 -3.69
C LYS A 299 -21.89 33.01 -4.82
N ILE A 300 -21.22 34.12 -4.48
CA ILE A 300 -20.95 35.22 -5.43
C ILE A 300 -19.55 35.13 -6.06
N VAL A 301 -18.49 34.81 -5.31
CA VAL A 301 -17.10 34.83 -5.82
C VAL A 301 -16.85 33.75 -6.89
N LYS A 302 -17.56 32.61 -6.83
CA LYS A 302 -17.44 31.55 -7.86
C LYS A 302 -17.86 32.00 -9.26
N GLN A 303 -18.79 32.95 -9.39
CA GLN A 303 -19.41 33.27 -10.69
C GLN A 303 -18.42 33.89 -11.71
N TYR A 304 -17.42 34.63 -11.23
CA TYR A 304 -16.31 35.11 -12.07
C TYR A 304 -15.42 33.96 -12.57
N PHE A 305 -15.08 33.02 -11.68
CA PHE A 305 -14.31 31.83 -12.02
C PHE A 305 -15.04 30.93 -13.01
N THR A 306 -16.37 30.77 -12.85
CA THR A 306 -17.20 30.01 -13.80
C THR A 306 -17.14 30.62 -15.20
N THR A 307 -17.08 31.94 -15.36
CA THR A 307 -17.08 32.56 -16.70
C THR A 307 -15.78 32.28 -17.47
N LEU A 308 -14.62 32.39 -16.81
CA LEU A 308 -13.32 32.00 -17.38
C LEU A 308 -13.25 30.49 -17.66
N PHE A 309 -13.75 29.66 -16.75
CA PHE A 309 -13.85 28.22 -16.96
C PHE A 309 -14.81 27.88 -18.10
N GLN A 310 -15.91 28.62 -18.30
CA GLN A 310 -16.85 28.42 -19.41
C GLN A 310 -16.19 28.72 -20.76
N ALA A 311 -15.33 29.74 -20.85
CA ALA A 311 -14.56 30.04 -22.05
C ALA A 311 -13.59 28.88 -22.39
N TYR A 312 -12.80 28.45 -21.39
CA TYR A 312 -11.89 27.31 -21.52
C TYR A 312 -12.63 26.00 -21.90
N CYS A 313 -13.75 25.71 -21.24
CA CYS A 313 -14.61 24.58 -21.55
C CYS A 313 -15.34 24.68 -22.89
N ASN A 314 -15.56 25.88 -23.44
CA ASN A 314 -16.12 26.03 -24.79
C ASN A 314 -15.06 25.74 -25.86
N THR A 315 -13.81 26.19 -25.67
CA THR A 315 -12.68 25.79 -26.53
C THR A 315 -12.43 24.28 -26.47
N LEU A 316 -12.45 23.70 -25.26
CA LEU A 316 -12.39 22.25 -25.09
C LEU A 316 -13.62 21.54 -25.68
N ARG A 317 -14.83 22.10 -25.63
CA ARG A 317 -16.03 21.52 -26.27
C ARG A 317 -15.90 21.42 -27.79
N THR A 318 -15.29 22.40 -28.46
CA THR A 318 -15.04 22.30 -29.91
C THR A 318 -14.12 21.13 -30.29
N LEU A 319 -13.11 20.84 -29.45
CA LEU A 319 -12.29 19.63 -29.59
C LEU A 319 -13.08 18.36 -29.17
N GLN A 320 -13.81 18.44 -28.08
CA GLN A 320 -14.53 17.31 -27.49
C GLN A 320 -15.72 16.84 -28.35
N ILE A 321 -16.33 17.72 -29.17
CA ILE A 321 -17.36 17.34 -30.16
C ILE A 321 -16.80 16.38 -31.21
N GLN A 322 -15.52 16.45 -31.56
CA GLN A 322 -14.85 15.43 -32.39
C GLN A 322 -14.56 14.12 -31.62
N MET A 323 -14.49 14.18 -30.28
CA MET A 323 -14.20 13.03 -29.41
C MET A 323 -15.47 12.28 -28.94
N THR A 324 -16.62 12.96 -28.82
CA THR A 324 -17.92 12.39 -28.37
C THR A 324 -18.58 11.44 -29.38
N ALA A 325 -17.82 10.93 -30.35
CA ALA A 325 -18.25 9.83 -31.25
C ALA A 325 -17.97 8.43 -30.68
N ARG A 326 -17.38 8.30 -29.47
CA ARG A 326 -17.10 7.01 -28.81
C ARG A 326 -17.54 7.03 -27.34
N GLY A 327 -18.40 6.08 -26.98
CA GLY A 327 -19.22 6.12 -25.77
C GLY A 327 -18.65 5.46 -24.51
N GLU A 328 -19.46 5.50 -23.45
CA GLU A 328 -19.07 5.34 -22.05
C GLU A 328 -18.76 3.91 -21.57
N ALA A 329 -18.17 3.83 -20.37
CA ALA A 329 -17.60 2.63 -19.79
C ALA A 329 -18.63 1.69 -19.13
N VAL A 330 -19.20 0.77 -19.91
CA VAL A 330 -19.84 -0.44 -19.36
C VAL A 330 -18.76 -1.33 -18.72
N LEU A 331 -18.96 -1.81 -17.48
CA LEU A 331 -17.96 -2.64 -16.76
C LEU A 331 -17.66 -4.01 -17.43
N TYR A 332 -18.57 -4.52 -18.25
CA TYR A 332 -18.39 -5.76 -19.01
C TYR A 332 -18.91 -5.63 -20.45
N SER A 333 -18.28 -6.32 -21.40
CA SER A 333 -18.87 -6.60 -22.71
C SER A 333 -19.83 -7.78 -22.58
N LYS A 334 -21.02 -7.66 -23.16
CA LYS A 334 -21.88 -8.81 -23.41
C LYS A 334 -21.23 -9.70 -24.47
N GLY A 335 -21.46 -11.00 -24.38
CA GLY A 335 -21.15 -11.95 -25.45
C GLY A 335 -22.18 -13.06 -25.51
N ARG A 336 -22.13 -13.89 -26.56
CA ARG A 336 -23.03 -15.03 -26.78
C ARG A 336 -22.23 -16.28 -27.05
N VAL A 337 -22.59 -17.38 -26.41
CA VAL A 337 -21.93 -18.68 -26.62
C VAL A 337 -22.46 -19.31 -27.91
N LEU A 338 -21.58 -19.50 -28.90
CA LEU A 338 -21.95 -20.04 -30.22
C LEU A 338 -22.03 -21.57 -30.25
N GLY A 339 -21.27 -22.23 -29.37
CA GLY A 339 -21.08 -23.68 -29.37
C GLY A 339 -19.75 -24.05 -28.73
N TYR A 340 -19.40 -25.35 -28.74
CA TYR A 340 -18.01 -25.76 -28.50
C TYR A 340 -17.21 -25.84 -29.80
N GLU A 341 -15.88 -25.81 -29.67
CA GLU A 341 -14.93 -26.11 -30.75
C GLU A 341 -15.24 -27.46 -31.40
N ARG A 342 -15.25 -27.52 -32.74
CA ARG A 342 -15.60 -28.72 -33.53
C ARG A 342 -14.61 -28.99 -34.67
N ALA A 343 -14.35 -30.25 -34.92
CA ALA A 343 -13.68 -30.78 -36.10
C ALA A 343 -14.71 -31.38 -37.08
N LYS A 344 -14.27 -31.98 -38.19
CA LYS A 344 -15.14 -32.56 -39.24
C LYS A 344 -16.05 -33.71 -38.76
N ARG A 345 -15.77 -34.32 -37.59
CA ARG A 345 -16.57 -35.41 -36.99
C ARG A 345 -16.78 -35.29 -35.47
N ASN A 346 -15.87 -34.64 -34.74
CA ASN A 346 -15.86 -34.60 -33.27
C ASN A 346 -16.07 -33.18 -32.73
N GLN A 347 -16.60 -33.06 -31.51
CA GLN A 347 -16.74 -31.79 -30.79
C GLN A 347 -16.00 -31.83 -29.44
N ASN A 348 -15.45 -30.71 -28.99
CA ASN A 348 -14.58 -30.59 -27.81
C ASN A 348 -15.19 -29.66 -26.72
N PRO A 349 -15.99 -30.18 -25.76
CA PRO A 349 -16.67 -29.37 -24.74
C PRO A 349 -15.78 -28.52 -23.84
N ASN A 350 -14.47 -28.84 -23.77
CA ASN A 350 -13.51 -28.10 -22.94
C ASN A 350 -13.19 -26.69 -23.51
N VAL A 351 -13.59 -26.39 -24.75
CA VAL A 351 -13.35 -25.11 -25.42
C VAL A 351 -14.67 -24.57 -25.98
N SER A 352 -15.17 -23.48 -25.40
CA SER A 352 -16.39 -22.80 -25.83
C SER A 352 -16.06 -21.62 -26.75
N LEU A 353 -16.81 -21.48 -27.85
CA LEU A 353 -16.71 -20.35 -28.77
C LEU A 353 -17.69 -19.25 -28.34
N ILE A 354 -17.21 -18.01 -28.27
CA ILE A 354 -17.98 -16.84 -27.82
C ILE A 354 -17.83 -15.72 -28.84
N GLN A 355 -18.95 -15.16 -29.30
CA GLN A 355 -18.94 -13.85 -29.97
C GLN A 355 -19.08 -12.77 -28.90
N VAL A 356 -18.23 -11.75 -28.92
CA VAL A 356 -18.36 -10.58 -28.06
C VAL A 356 -19.12 -9.48 -28.81
N GLU A 357 -20.11 -8.84 -28.18
CA GLU A 357 -20.92 -7.81 -28.83
C GLU A 357 -20.05 -6.57 -29.15
N GLY A 358 -20.09 -6.10 -30.39
CA GLY A 358 -19.23 -5.03 -30.91
C GLY A 358 -17.87 -5.48 -31.45
N VAL A 359 -17.52 -6.76 -31.37
CA VAL A 359 -16.23 -7.31 -31.84
C VAL A 359 -16.44 -8.02 -33.17
N GLN A 360 -15.77 -7.55 -34.24
CA GLN A 360 -15.92 -8.11 -35.59
C GLN A 360 -14.59 -8.59 -36.20
N THR A 361 -13.44 -8.03 -35.83
CA THR A 361 -12.13 -8.46 -36.35
C THR A 361 -11.32 -9.25 -35.32
N THR A 362 -10.29 -9.96 -35.79
CA THR A 362 -9.29 -10.62 -34.93
C THR A 362 -8.51 -9.66 -34.05
N LYS A 363 -8.26 -8.43 -34.50
CA LYS A 363 -7.55 -7.39 -33.74
C LYS A 363 -8.38 -6.94 -32.54
N ASP A 364 -9.67 -6.67 -32.76
CA ASP A 364 -10.62 -6.31 -31.69
C ASP A 364 -10.74 -7.45 -30.66
N ALA A 365 -10.68 -8.70 -31.12
CA ALA A 365 -10.75 -9.89 -30.28
C ALA A 365 -9.47 -10.13 -29.45
N GLN A 366 -8.31 -9.60 -29.86
CA GLN A 366 -7.07 -9.69 -29.07
C GLN A 366 -7.15 -8.94 -27.75
N PHE A 367 -7.89 -7.82 -27.68
CA PHE A 367 -8.11 -7.07 -26.43
C PHE A 367 -8.72 -7.92 -25.31
N TYR A 368 -9.51 -8.95 -25.66
CA TYR A 368 -10.20 -9.79 -24.70
C TYR A 368 -9.43 -11.04 -24.27
N LEU A 369 -8.19 -11.25 -24.74
CA LEU A 369 -7.35 -12.37 -24.32
C LEU A 369 -7.01 -12.28 -22.82
N GLY A 370 -6.92 -13.44 -22.15
CA GLY A 370 -6.67 -13.54 -20.71
C GLY A 370 -7.86 -13.14 -19.81
N LYS A 371 -8.75 -12.26 -20.29
CA LYS A 371 -9.86 -11.69 -19.50
C LYS A 371 -10.82 -12.76 -18.98
N ARG A 372 -11.41 -12.46 -17.82
CA ARG A 372 -12.44 -13.29 -17.20
C ARG A 372 -13.72 -13.27 -18.00
N VAL A 373 -14.40 -14.41 -18.06
CA VAL A 373 -15.76 -14.54 -18.60
C VAL A 373 -16.64 -15.31 -17.61
N ALA A 374 -17.87 -14.83 -17.44
CA ALA A 374 -18.87 -15.37 -16.53
C ALA A 374 -20.13 -15.80 -17.30
N TYR A 375 -20.52 -17.07 -17.14
CA TYR A 375 -21.87 -17.51 -17.43
C TYR A 375 -22.68 -17.53 -16.13
N VAL A 376 -23.70 -16.67 -16.05
CA VAL A 376 -24.55 -16.52 -14.85
C VAL A 376 -25.90 -17.21 -15.12
N TYR A 377 -26.34 -18.06 -14.20
CA TYR A 377 -27.61 -18.78 -14.31
C TYR A 377 -28.34 -18.91 -12.97
N ARG A 378 -29.67 -19.07 -13.02
CA ARG A 378 -30.49 -19.39 -11.84
C ARG A 378 -30.61 -20.91 -11.70
N ALA A 379 -30.36 -21.42 -10.50
CA ALA A 379 -30.54 -22.82 -10.12
C ALA A 379 -31.83 -22.99 -9.30
N GLN A 380 -32.37 -24.22 -9.24
CA GLN A 380 -33.56 -24.54 -8.45
C GLN A 380 -33.25 -24.59 -6.95
N ARG A 381 -32.13 -25.20 -6.56
CA ARG A 381 -31.70 -25.31 -5.15
C ARG A 381 -30.91 -24.09 -4.69
N GLU A 382 -31.30 -23.60 -3.52
CA GLU A 382 -30.64 -22.52 -2.81
C GLU A 382 -29.45 -23.05 -1.99
N ILE A 383 -28.38 -22.26 -1.93
CA ILE A 383 -27.14 -22.53 -1.20
C ILE A 383 -26.53 -21.15 -0.94
N ASN A 384 -26.20 -20.83 0.31
CA ASN A 384 -25.69 -19.54 0.79
C ASN A 384 -26.60 -18.36 0.37
N GLY A 385 -27.88 -18.40 0.76
CA GLY A 385 -28.84 -17.29 0.56
C GLY A 385 -29.11 -16.89 -0.90
N SER A 386 -28.72 -17.73 -1.87
CA SER A 386 -28.92 -17.40 -3.28
C SER A 386 -29.21 -18.61 -4.16
N LYS A 387 -30.12 -18.38 -5.12
CA LYS A 387 -30.41 -19.26 -6.25
C LYS A 387 -29.58 -18.92 -7.49
N ILE A 388 -28.72 -17.89 -7.45
CA ILE A 388 -27.82 -17.51 -8.57
C ILE A 388 -26.53 -18.32 -8.49
N ARG A 389 -26.03 -18.77 -9.63
CA ARG A 389 -24.76 -19.50 -9.80
C ARG A 389 -23.97 -18.91 -10.97
N VAL A 390 -22.65 -19.02 -10.90
CA VAL A 390 -21.73 -18.51 -11.93
C VAL A 390 -20.73 -19.58 -12.33
N ILE A 391 -20.63 -19.87 -13.63
CA ILE A 391 -19.53 -20.65 -14.19
C ILE A 391 -18.50 -19.66 -14.73
N TRP A 392 -17.34 -19.62 -14.07
CA TRP A 392 -16.22 -18.76 -14.44
C TRP A 392 -15.30 -19.44 -15.46
N GLY A 393 -14.78 -18.65 -16.39
CA GLY A 393 -13.75 -19.04 -17.35
C GLY A 393 -12.80 -17.89 -17.67
N ARG A 394 -11.83 -18.17 -18.54
CA ARG A 394 -10.95 -17.18 -19.18
C ARG A 394 -11.00 -17.34 -20.69
N ILE A 395 -10.85 -16.24 -21.39
CA ILE A 395 -10.61 -16.25 -22.85
C ILE A 395 -9.15 -16.61 -23.09
N ALA A 396 -8.91 -17.61 -23.94
CA ALA A 396 -7.61 -18.22 -24.16
C ALA A 396 -6.96 -17.79 -25.49
N ARG A 397 -7.72 -17.79 -26.60
CA ARG A 397 -7.25 -17.42 -27.96
C ARG A 397 -8.39 -16.86 -28.79
N THR A 398 -8.07 -16.17 -29.89
CA THR A 398 -9.04 -15.80 -30.95
C THR A 398 -9.43 -17.03 -31.80
N HIS A 399 -10.46 -16.91 -32.64
CA HIS A 399 -10.95 -17.98 -33.51
C HIS A 399 -11.50 -17.45 -34.84
N GLY A 400 -10.93 -17.92 -35.96
CA GLY A 400 -11.29 -17.46 -37.29
C GLY A 400 -11.03 -15.97 -37.49
N THR A 401 -11.69 -15.37 -38.48
CA THR A 401 -11.58 -13.94 -38.82
C THR A 401 -12.58 -13.04 -38.09
N ASN A 402 -13.74 -13.59 -37.72
CA ASN A 402 -14.96 -12.81 -37.42
C ASN A 402 -15.10 -12.38 -35.95
N GLY A 403 -13.98 -12.08 -35.28
CA GLY A 403 -13.99 -11.59 -33.88
C GLY A 403 -14.41 -12.61 -32.81
N VAL A 404 -14.58 -13.90 -33.16
CA VAL A 404 -14.90 -14.97 -32.20
C VAL A 404 -13.69 -15.23 -31.29
N VAL A 405 -13.94 -15.54 -30.02
CA VAL A 405 -12.92 -15.98 -29.06
C VAL A 405 -13.18 -17.39 -28.52
N LYS A 406 -12.10 -18.12 -28.24
CA LYS A 406 -12.08 -19.41 -27.55
C LYS A 406 -11.95 -19.18 -26.04
N ALA A 407 -12.95 -19.58 -25.26
CA ALA A 407 -12.91 -19.56 -23.80
C ALA A 407 -12.81 -20.97 -23.21
N ARG A 408 -12.08 -21.09 -22.10
CA ARG A 408 -12.04 -22.28 -21.25
C ARG A 408 -12.71 -21.95 -19.91
N PHE A 409 -13.71 -22.73 -19.52
CA PHE A 409 -14.44 -22.58 -18.26
C PHE A 409 -13.96 -23.60 -17.22
N ARG A 410 -14.00 -23.23 -15.92
CA ARG A 410 -13.59 -24.10 -14.80
C ARG A 410 -14.43 -25.39 -14.68
N LYS A 411 -15.64 -25.36 -15.23
CA LYS A 411 -16.49 -26.53 -15.50
C LYS A 411 -17.07 -26.30 -16.89
N ASN A 412 -17.17 -27.35 -17.70
CA ASN A 412 -17.74 -27.23 -19.04
C ASN A 412 -19.18 -26.69 -18.97
N LEU A 413 -19.50 -25.73 -19.85
CA LEU A 413 -20.88 -25.26 -20.00
C LEU A 413 -21.76 -26.43 -20.45
N PRO A 414 -23.01 -26.56 -20.01
CA PRO A 414 -23.94 -27.54 -20.57
C PRO A 414 -24.49 -27.07 -21.93
N PRO A 415 -24.91 -27.97 -22.85
CA PRO A 415 -25.33 -27.59 -24.21
C PRO A 415 -26.47 -26.56 -24.28
N LYS A 416 -27.33 -26.51 -23.26
CA LYS A 416 -28.41 -25.51 -23.11
C LYS A 416 -27.94 -24.04 -22.97
N VAL A 417 -26.63 -23.80 -22.98
CA VAL A 417 -26.01 -22.46 -22.92
C VAL A 417 -25.73 -21.90 -24.31
N PHE A 418 -25.87 -22.68 -25.38
CA PHE A 418 -25.74 -22.15 -26.75
C PHE A 418 -26.81 -21.08 -27.02
N GLY A 419 -26.40 -19.95 -27.62
CA GLY A 419 -27.21 -18.74 -27.77
C GLY A 419 -27.32 -17.87 -26.51
N ALA A 420 -27.02 -18.39 -25.31
CA ALA A 420 -27.17 -17.65 -24.07
C ALA A 420 -26.09 -16.57 -23.88
N SER A 421 -26.46 -15.51 -23.16
CA SER A 421 -25.59 -14.38 -22.86
C SER A 421 -24.54 -14.72 -21.79
N VAL A 422 -23.31 -14.30 -22.02
CA VAL A 422 -22.19 -14.30 -21.08
C VAL A 422 -21.67 -12.88 -20.86
N ARG A 423 -21.02 -12.65 -19.72
CA ARG A 423 -20.37 -11.36 -19.39
C ARG A 423 -18.87 -11.53 -19.49
N VAL A 424 -18.24 -10.82 -20.41
CA VAL A 424 -16.78 -10.76 -20.60
C VAL A 424 -16.28 -9.46 -20.00
N ASP A 425 -15.22 -9.51 -19.20
CA ASP A 425 -14.71 -8.33 -18.51
C ASP A 425 -14.31 -7.19 -19.48
N LYS A 426 -14.75 -5.96 -19.22
CA LYS A 426 -14.33 -4.77 -19.99
C LYS A 426 -13.23 -3.99 -19.30
N GLN A 427 -13.08 -4.11 -17.98
CA GLN A 427 -11.98 -3.46 -17.27
C GLN A 427 -10.67 -3.88 -17.97
N LYS A 428 -9.71 -2.95 -18.11
CA LYS A 428 -8.32 -3.40 -18.13
C LYS A 428 -8.17 -4.26 -16.87
N VAL A 429 -7.63 -5.48 -17.00
CA VAL A 429 -6.94 -6.08 -15.84
C VAL A 429 -5.95 -5.02 -15.40
N SER A 430 -5.81 -4.77 -14.09
CA SER A 430 -4.80 -3.83 -13.62
C SER A 430 -3.48 -4.20 -14.30
N GLN A 431 -3.02 -3.31 -15.17
CA GLN A 431 -1.60 -3.25 -15.44
C GLN A 431 -1.11 -2.61 -14.15
N ASP A 432 -0.60 -3.45 -13.26
CA ASP A 432 -0.01 -2.98 -12.01
C ASP A 432 1.07 -1.99 -12.45
N GLU A 433 0.94 -0.72 -12.05
CA GLU A 433 1.81 0.34 -12.56
C GLU A 433 3.20 0.16 -11.93
N TYR A 434 4.03 -0.60 -12.63
CA TYR A 434 5.39 -0.91 -12.24
C TYR A 434 6.17 0.37 -12.00
N PHE A 435 7.03 0.36 -10.98
CA PHE A 435 7.84 1.51 -10.61
C PHE A 435 8.94 1.76 -11.66
N THR A 436 8.65 2.61 -12.65
CA THR A 436 9.48 2.88 -13.82
C THR A 436 10.48 4.01 -13.58
N GLN A 437 11.39 3.82 -12.62
CA GLN A 437 12.38 4.80 -12.17
C GLN A 437 13.79 4.18 -12.10
N PRO A 438 14.47 3.98 -13.24
CA PRO A 438 15.72 3.21 -13.32
C PRO A 438 16.89 3.89 -12.60
N LEU A 439 16.94 5.23 -12.53
CA LEU A 439 17.99 5.94 -11.80
C LEU A 439 17.84 5.79 -10.28
N LEU A 440 16.62 5.73 -9.76
CA LEU A 440 16.39 5.48 -8.33
C LEU A 440 16.61 4.01 -7.95
N GLN A 441 16.31 3.07 -8.86
CA GLN A 441 16.71 1.66 -8.71
C GLN A 441 18.24 1.52 -8.68
N THR A 442 18.96 2.22 -9.57
CA THR A 442 20.43 2.31 -9.55
C THR A 442 20.94 2.89 -8.23
N THR A 443 20.28 3.92 -7.71
CA THR A 443 20.61 4.51 -6.40
C THR A 443 20.52 3.50 -5.25
N MET A 444 19.52 2.61 -5.26
CA MET A 444 19.38 1.55 -4.25
C MET A 444 20.50 0.48 -4.35
N ILE A 445 21.01 0.22 -5.55
CA ILE A 445 22.11 -0.73 -5.79
C ILE A 445 23.43 -0.17 -5.26
N PHE A 446 23.81 1.05 -5.68
CA PHE A 446 25.01 1.74 -5.20
C PHE A 446 25.02 1.96 -3.67
N LEU A 447 23.86 2.26 -3.07
CA LEU A 447 23.74 2.32 -1.60
C LEU A 447 24.00 0.96 -0.93
N GLY A 448 23.66 -0.15 -1.58
CA GLY A 448 24.01 -1.50 -1.12
C GLY A 448 25.51 -1.79 -1.22
N GLU A 449 26.15 -1.36 -2.30
CA GLU A 449 27.61 -1.49 -2.50
C GLU A 449 28.42 -0.72 -1.46
N VAL A 450 28.10 0.56 -1.23
CA VAL A 450 28.74 1.36 -0.18
C VAL A 450 28.43 0.78 1.22
N SER A 451 27.24 0.22 1.43
CA SER A 451 26.90 -0.47 2.68
C SER A 451 27.70 -1.77 2.90
N CYS A 452 28.13 -2.45 1.84
CA CYS A 452 29.01 -3.62 1.94
C CYS A 452 30.37 -3.24 2.56
N ILE A 453 30.97 -2.13 2.11
CA ILE A 453 32.25 -1.62 2.65
C ILE A 453 32.11 -1.32 4.14
N LEU A 454 31.04 -0.61 4.54
CA LEU A 454 30.75 -0.33 5.95
C LEU A 454 30.55 -1.61 6.76
N PHE A 455 29.86 -2.61 6.20
CA PHE A 455 29.67 -3.92 6.84
C PHE A 455 31.00 -4.65 7.04
N ILE A 456 31.88 -4.71 6.04
CA ILE A 456 33.22 -5.29 6.15
C ILE A 456 34.04 -4.58 7.23
N GLN A 457 34.01 -3.24 7.28
CA GLN A 457 34.72 -2.45 8.30
C GLN A 457 34.17 -2.62 9.72
N LEU A 458 32.88 -2.97 9.88
CA LEU A 458 32.27 -3.29 11.18
C LEU A 458 32.58 -4.73 11.60
N VAL A 459 32.44 -5.69 10.67
CA VAL A 459 32.70 -7.12 10.88
C VAL A 459 34.16 -7.36 11.26
N THR A 460 35.11 -6.75 10.55
CA THR A 460 36.56 -6.86 10.84
C THR A 460 37.00 -6.20 12.15
N LYS A 461 36.13 -5.40 12.79
CA LYS A 461 36.34 -4.84 14.14
C LYS A 461 35.55 -5.60 15.22
N SER A 462 34.74 -6.59 14.85
CA SER A 462 33.91 -7.35 15.78
C SER A 462 34.66 -8.58 16.33
N PRO A 463 34.53 -8.91 17.63
CA PRO A 463 35.14 -10.11 18.22
C PRO A 463 34.35 -11.40 17.92
N LEU A 464 33.46 -11.38 16.92
CA LEU A 464 32.51 -12.47 16.61
C LEU A 464 32.92 -13.33 15.42
N LEU A 465 33.98 -12.95 14.68
CA LEU A 465 34.46 -13.70 13.52
C LEU A 465 35.73 -14.48 13.82
N ASN A 466 35.81 -15.72 13.33
CA ASN A 466 37.03 -16.52 13.38
C ASN A 466 38.15 -15.89 12.53
N GLN A 467 39.39 -16.01 13.01
CA GLN A 467 40.60 -15.54 12.29
C GLN A 467 40.62 -16.02 10.83
N SER A 468 40.31 -17.29 10.57
CA SER A 468 40.29 -17.85 9.21
C SER A 468 39.35 -17.15 8.22
N MET A 469 38.32 -16.41 8.67
CA MET A 469 37.50 -15.58 7.78
C MET A 469 38.02 -14.14 7.65
N LEU A 470 38.78 -13.64 8.63
CA LEU A 470 39.52 -12.38 8.49
C LEU A 470 40.72 -12.57 7.54
N ASP A 471 41.38 -13.72 7.60
CA ASP A 471 42.49 -14.11 6.74
C ASP A 471 42.03 -14.47 5.31
N ALA A 472 40.76 -14.88 5.12
CA ALA A 472 40.15 -15.03 3.79
C ALA A 472 39.66 -13.72 3.15
N ILE A 473 39.60 -12.63 3.94
CA ILE A 473 39.23 -11.26 3.49
C ILE A 473 40.48 -10.39 3.30
N ARG A 474 41.58 -10.64 4.04
CA ARG A 474 42.85 -9.96 3.85
C ARG A 474 43.70 -10.77 2.84
N PRO A 475 44.04 -10.24 1.66
CA PRO A 475 44.95 -10.95 0.76
C PRO A 475 46.29 -11.23 1.47
N HIS A 476 46.85 -12.41 1.25
CA HIS A 476 48.10 -12.82 1.89
C HIS A 476 49.22 -11.86 1.50
N ARG A 477 49.78 -11.18 2.50
CA ARG A 477 50.91 -10.28 2.32
C ARG A 477 52.19 -11.08 2.40
N ASP A 478 52.84 -11.32 1.26
CA ASP A 478 54.22 -11.80 1.23
C ASP A 478 55.14 -10.66 1.68
N ASP A 479 55.42 -10.59 2.99
CA ASP A 479 56.35 -9.64 3.62
C ASP A 479 57.84 -9.92 3.24
N SER A 480 58.09 -10.31 2.00
CA SER A 480 59.40 -10.72 1.45
C SER A 480 59.93 -9.81 0.33
N ASN A 481 59.10 -8.95 -0.26
CA ASN A 481 59.47 -8.01 -1.33
C ASN A 481 59.40 -6.53 -0.88
N ASP A 482 60.18 -6.19 0.14
CA ASP A 482 60.21 -4.87 0.80
C ASP A 482 60.93 -3.76 -0.01
N TRP A 483 60.82 -3.82 -1.36
CA TRP A 483 61.53 -2.94 -2.30
C TRP A 483 60.64 -2.31 -3.39
N MET A 484 59.34 -2.62 -3.43
CA MET A 484 58.38 -1.96 -4.32
C MET A 484 57.61 -0.85 -3.57
N ILE A 485 57.99 0.41 -3.82
CA ILE A 485 57.24 1.58 -3.34
C ILE A 485 55.95 1.69 -4.17
N PRO A 486 54.75 1.68 -3.58
CA PRO A 486 53.52 1.84 -4.34
C PRO A 486 53.43 3.26 -4.92
N HIS A 487 53.17 3.36 -6.24
CA HIS A 487 53.00 4.64 -6.94
C HIS A 487 51.62 5.29 -6.70
N THR A 488 51.13 5.24 -5.46
CA THR A 488 49.82 5.75 -5.03
C THR A 488 49.86 7.24 -4.68
N SER A 489 50.22 8.06 -5.68
CA SER A 489 49.87 9.49 -5.67
C SER A 489 48.35 9.64 -5.62
N THR A 490 47.82 10.63 -4.91
CA THR A 490 46.36 10.92 -4.89
C THR A 490 45.79 11.15 -6.30
N TRP A 491 46.65 11.49 -7.27
CA TRP A 491 46.30 11.69 -8.67
C TRP A 491 46.13 10.38 -9.47
N SER A 492 46.68 9.23 -9.06
CA SER A 492 46.45 7.96 -9.77
C SER A 492 45.05 7.40 -9.51
N SER A 493 44.49 7.63 -8.31
CA SER A 493 43.11 7.28 -7.98
C SER A 493 42.08 7.92 -8.91
N LEU A 494 42.35 9.10 -9.48
CA LEU A 494 41.43 9.78 -10.40
C LEU A 494 41.12 8.99 -11.68
N TRP A 495 41.97 8.04 -12.08
CA TRP A 495 41.69 7.18 -13.24
C TRP A 495 40.54 6.18 -13.00
N PHE A 496 40.22 5.87 -11.74
CA PHE A 496 39.09 4.99 -11.39
C PHE A 496 37.72 5.64 -11.65
N VAL A 497 37.66 6.96 -11.86
CA VAL A 497 36.45 7.65 -12.34
C VAL A 497 35.91 7.05 -13.63
N LEU A 498 36.78 6.52 -14.51
CA LEU A 498 36.36 5.93 -15.78
C LEU A 498 35.67 4.56 -15.61
N PRO A 499 36.23 3.56 -14.91
CA PRO A 499 35.49 2.38 -14.43
C PRO A 499 34.16 2.72 -13.76
N SER A 500 34.15 3.61 -12.76
CA SER A 500 32.92 3.99 -12.03
C SER A 500 31.86 4.62 -12.93
N ALA A 501 32.25 5.36 -13.97
CA ALA A 501 31.32 5.89 -14.96
C ALA A 501 30.80 4.79 -15.89
N CYS A 502 31.64 3.83 -16.29
CA CYS A 502 31.22 2.68 -17.08
C CYS A 502 30.20 1.80 -16.34
N ASP A 503 30.43 1.48 -15.06
CA ASP A 503 29.46 0.72 -14.26
C ASP A 503 28.18 1.52 -14.01
N LEU A 504 28.24 2.77 -13.55
CA LEU A 504 27.05 3.58 -13.29
C LEU A 504 26.12 3.67 -14.52
N ILE A 505 26.70 3.84 -15.71
CA ILE A 505 25.95 3.87 -16.97
C ILE A 505 25.45 2.46 -17.34
N ALA A 506 26.28 1.41 -17.18
CA ALA A 506 25.87 0.03 -17.46
C ALA A 506 24.72 -0.44 -16.55
N THR A 507 24.82 -0.20 -15.24
CA THR A 507 23.81 -0.55 -14.24
C THR A 507 22.51 0.25 -14.44
N THR A 508 22.59 1.52 -14.85
CA THR A 508 21.39 2.28 -15.28
C THR A 508 20.77 1.71 -16.57
N LEU A 509 21.58 1.34 -17.57
CA LEU A 509 21.10 0.69 -18.80
C LEU A 509 20.54 -0.72 -18.57
N PHE A 510 21.05 -1.45 -17.57
CA PHE A 510 20.49 -2.71 -17.11
C PHE A 510 19.09 -2.53 -16.51
N ASN A 511 18.91 -1.52 -15.66
CA ASN A 511 17.60 -1.19 -15.09
C ASN A 511 16.62 -0.68 -16.16
N LEU A 512 17.09 0.11 -17.14
CA LEU A 512 16.32 0.48 -18.34
C LEU A 512 15.90 -0.76 -19.15
N GLY A 513 16.82 -1.69 -19.39
CA GLY A 513 16.56 -2.95 -20.11
C GLY A 513 15.52 -3.84 -19.42
N LEU A 514 15.52 -3.89 -18.08
CA LEU A 514 14.52 -4.63 -17.28
C LEU A 514 13.08 -4.09 -17.42
N MET A 515 12.88 -2.83 -17.79
CA MET A 515 11.53 -2.30 -18.07
C MET A 515 10.97 -2.72 -19.43
N TYR A 516 11.84 -3.23 -20.33
CA TYR A 516 11.51 -3.57 -21.72
C TYR A 516 11.82 -5.04 -22.08
N THR A 517 12.23 -5.87 -21.10
CA THR A 517 12.55 -7.30 -21.24
C THR A 517 12.10 -8.08 -20.00
N THR A 518 12.16 -9.40 -20.04
CA THR A 518 11.88 -10.24 -18.87
C THR A 518 13.11 -10.40 -17.96
N PRO A 519 12.93 -10.62 -16.64
CA PRO A 519 14.04 -10.85 -15.71
C PRO A 519 14.93 -12.05 -16.06
N SER A 520 14.40 -13.05 -16.77
CA SER A 520 15.17 -14.20 -17.23
C SER A 520 16.07 -13.87 -18.42
N VAL A 521 15.56 -13.20 -19.45
CA VAL A 521 16.36 -12.72 -20.60
C VAL A 521 17.52 -11.85 -20.11
N TYR A 522 17.27 -10.98 -19.13
CA TYR A 522 18.29 -10.20 -18.44
C TYR A 522 19.39 -11.07 -17.81
N GLN A 523 19.05 -12.08 -17.01
CA GLN A 523 20.03 -12.99 -16.39
C GLN A 523 20.75 -13.89 -17.41
N MET A 524 20.10 -14.25 -18.53
CA MET A 524 20.71 -15.01 -19.62
C MET A 524 21.73 -14.15 -20.39
N ILE A 525 21.39 -12.90 -20.73
CA ILE A 525 22.30 -11.98 -21.41
C ILE A 525 23.47 -11.60 -20.49
N LYS A 526 23.28 -11.44 -19.17
CA LYS A 526 24.40 -11.24 -18.24
C LYS A 526 25.43 -12.38 -18.25
N GLY A 527 25.04 -13.61 -18.61
CA GLY A 527 25.98 -14.72 -18.82
C GLY A 527 26.94 -14.54 -20.00
N SER A 528 26.64 -13.64 -20.95
CA SER A 528 27.48 -13.38 -22.13
C SER A 528 28.73 -12.54 -21.82
N ILE A 529 28.83 -11.96 -20.63
CA ILE A 529 29.93 -11.08 -20.21
C ILE A 529 31.32 -11.68 -20.45
N VAL A 530 31.48 -13.00 -20.22
CA VAL A 530 32.74 -13.73 -20.41
C VAL A 530 33.23 -13.66 -21.87
N GLY A 531 32.30 -13.65 -22.85
CA GLY A 531 32.66 -13.50 -24.26
C GLY A 531 33.07 -12.06 -24.61
N PHE A 532 32.35 -11.07 -24.08
CA PHE A 532 32.65 -9.66 -24.35
C PHE A 532 33.95 -9.19 -23.67
N SER A 533 34.19 -9.55 -22.41
CA SER A 533 35.43 -9.22 -21.71
C SER A 533 36.64 -9.90 -22.35
N ALA A 534 36.53 -11.17 -22.76
CA ALA A 534 37.60 -11.86 -23.48
C ALA A 534 37.99 -11.15 -24.79
N ILE A 535 37.00 -10.64 -25.54
CA ILE A 535 37.25 -9.84 -26.75
C ILE A 535 37.96 -8.53 -26.40
N PHE A 536 37.53 -7.83 -25.34
CA PHE A 536 38.14 -6.57 -24.91
C PHE A 536 39.58 -6.77 -24.42
N SER A 537 39.88 -7.79 -23.60
CA SER A 537 41.25 -8.09 -23.18
C SER A 537 42.14 -8.60 -24.34
N CYS A 538 41.57 -9.11 -25.45
CA CYS A 538 42.34 -9.35 -26.68
C CYS A 538 42.71 -8.04 -27.39
N PHE A 539 41.78 -7.08 -27.50
CA PHE A 539 42.01 -5.81 -28.21
C PHE A 539 42.83 -4.77 -27.42
N PHE A 540 42.58 -4.62 -26.12
CA PHE A 540 43.18 -3.56 -25.30
C PHE A 540 44.39 -4.05 -24.49
N LEU A 541 44.32 -5.26 -23.91
CA LEU A 541 45.42 -5.88 -23.15
C LEU A 541 46.32 -6.77 -24.03
N SER A 542 46.09 -6.82 -25.35
CA SER A 542 46.89 -7.56 -26.34
C SER A 542 47.10 -9.05 -26.03
N ARG A 543 46.18 -9.68 -25.27
CA ARG A 543 46.33 -11.10 -24.87
C ARG A 543 46.15 -12.03 -26.07
N GLN A 544 47.07 -12.98 -26.23
CA GLN A 544 47.00 -14.01 -27.28
C GLN A 544 46.05 -15.13 -26.86
N SER A 545 44.84 -15.11 -27.39
CA SER A 545 43.81 -16.13 -27.15
C SER A 545 43.98 -17.35 -28.04
N LEU A 546 43.86 -18.54 -27.46
CA LEU A 546 44.00 -19.83 -28.16
C LEU A 546 42.80 -20.09 -29.09
N HIS A 547 43.01 -20.86 -30.17
CA HIS A 547 41.93 -21.25 -31.09
C HIS A 547 40.72 -21.92 -30.41
N ARG A 548 40.89 -22.49 -29.21
CA ARG A 548 39.80 -23.07 -28.41
C ARG A 548 38.97 -22.01 -27.67
N GLU A 549 39.61 -20.95 -27.19
CA GLU A 549 38.93 -19.79 -26.59
C GLU A 549 38.13 -19.04 -27.65
N TRP A 550 38.66 -18.87 -28.87
CA TRP A 550 37.90 -18.32 -30.00
C TRP A 550 36.63 -19.12 -30.32
N PHE A 551 36.71 -20.46 -30.31
CA PHE A 551 35.51 -21.30 -30.48
C PHE A 551 34.49 -21.09 -29.34
N ALA A 552 34.96 -20.96 -28.10
CA ALA A 552 34.10 -20.69 -26.95
C ALA A 552 33.44 -19.29 -27.02
N ILE A 553 34.20 -18.25 -27.38
CA ILE A 553 33.70 -16.87 -27.60
C ILE A 553 32.63 -16.86 -28.69
N ILE A 554 32.88 -17.53 -29.83
CA ILE A 554 31.90 -17.65 -30.92
C ILE A 554 30.62 -18.35 -30.43
N SER A 555 30.74 -19.38 -29.58
CA SER A 555 29.58 -20.05 -28.98
C SER A 555 28.80 -19.12 -28.03
N ILE A 556 29.49 -18.31 -27.21
CA ILE A 556 28.84 -17.33 -26.32
C ILE A 556 28.08 -16.29 -27.15
N LEU A 557 28.70 -15.70 -28.18
CA LEU A 557 28.07 -14.72 -29.05
C LEU A 557 26.87 -15.31 -29.80
N LEU A 558 26.98 -16.53 -30.32
CA LEU A 558 25.88 -17.22 -31.01
C LEU A 558 24.70 -17.49 -30.07
N GLY A 559 24.93 -17.99 -28.87
CA GLY A 559 23.89 -18.23 -27.87
C GLY A 559 23.17 -16.93 -27.48
N THR A 560 23.94 -15.86 -27.26
CA THR A 560 23.42 -14.51 -26.98
C THR A 560 22.55 -13.99 -28.12
N ALA A 561 23.00 -14.13 -29.37
CA ALA A 561 22.23 -13.72 -30.55
C ALA A 561 20.91 -14.50 -30.71
N VAL A 562 20.89 -15.80 -30.38
CA VAL A 562 19.67 -16.63 -30.38
C VAL A 562 18.67 -16.18 -29.28
N ILE A 563 19.16 -15.82 -28.08
CA ILE A 563 18.31 -15.25 -27.01
C ILE A 563 17.70 -13.92 -27.45
N ILE A 564 18.51 -13.00 -27.99
CA ILE A 564 18.06 -11.71 -28.53
C ILE A 564 17.01 -11.92 -29.64
N TRP A 565 17.24 -12.88 -30.53
CA TRP A 565 16.31 -13.21 -31.60
C TRP A 565 14.94 -13.69 -31.08
N SER A 566 14.87 -14.40 -29.95
CA SER A 566 13.60 -14.76 -29.31
C SER A 566 12.74 -13.52 -29.06
N VAL A 567 13.32 -12.51 -28.40
CA VAL A 567 12.63 -11.29 -27.94
C VAL A 567 12.25 -10.34 -29.07
N LEU A 568 13.09 -10.19 -30.09
CA LEU A 568 12.84 -9.26 -31.21
C LEU A 568 11.54 -9.57 -31.98
N ASN A 569 11.03 -10.81 -31.93
CA ASN A 569 9.76 -11.18 -32.54
C ASN A 569 8.55 -10.43 -31.94
N GLU A 570 8.63 -9.94 -30.70
CA GLU A 570 7.55 -9.20 -30.03
C GLU A 570 7.55 -7.69 -30.34
N LYS A 571 8.43 -7.23 -31.24
CA LYS A 571 8.60 -5.83 -31.70
C LYS A 571 9.17 -4.84 -30.69
N CYS A 572 9.65 -5.28 -29.53
CA CYS A 572 10.41 -4.44 -28.60
C CYS A 572 11.92 -4.60 -28.85
N TYR A 573 12.55 -3.60 -29.47
CA TYR A 573 14.00 -3.61 -29.74
C TYR A 573 14.84 -2.85 -28.70
N TRP A 574 14.23 -1.89 -27.99
CA TRP A 574 14.91 -1.07 -26.97
C TRP A 574 15.49 -1.91 -25.82
N GLY A 575 14.72 -2.89 -25.33
CA GLY A 575 15.14 -3.77 -24.26
C GLY A 575 16.44 -4.52 -24.58
N PRO A 576 16.49 -5.39 -25.61
CA PRO A 576 17.71 -6.06 -26.02
C PRO A 576 18.87 -5.10 -26.35
N LEU A 577 18.59 -3.93 -26.96
CA LEU A 577 19.61 -2.92 -27.25
C LEU A 577 20.28 -2.39 -25.98
N PHE A 578 19.52 -1.99 -24.96
CA PHE A 578 20.08 -1.49 -23.70
C PHE A 578 20.90 -2.57 -22.98
N LEU A 579 20.45 -3.83 -23.00
CA LEU A 579 21.19 -4.93 -22.37
C LEU A 579 22.54 -5.20 -23.06
N ILE A 580 22.61 -5.16 -24.40
CA ILE A 580 23.88 -5.34 -25.14
C ILE A 580 24.84 -4.18 -24.87
N VAL A 581 24.36 -2.93 -24.90
CA VAL A 581 25.19 -1.75 -24.63
C VAL A 581 25.71 -1.75 -23.19
N ALA A 582 24.87 -2.12 -22.21
CA ALA A 582 25.32 -2.34 -20.84
C ALA A 582 26.41 -3.41 -20.76
N GLN A 583 26.25 -4.53 -21.46
CA GLN A 583 27.21 -5.63 -21.43
C GLN A 583 28.59 -5.25 -22.00
N LEU A 584 28.62 -4.39 -23.03
CA LEU A 584 29.85 -3.82 -23.59
C LEU A 584 30.52 -2.83 -22.62
N LEU A 585 29.74 -2.08 -21.84
CA LEU A 585 30.27 -1.16 -20.84
C LEU A 585 30.87 -1.89 -19.63
N VAL A 586 30.26 -2.98 -19.13
CA VAL A 586 30.88 -3.81 -18.07
C VAL A 586 32.11 -4.55 -18.59
N ALA A 587 32.12 -5.00 -19.84
CA ALA A 587 33.34 -5.54 -20.45
C ALA A 587 34.47 -4.49 -20.52
N GLY A 588 34.13 -3.24 -20.83
CA GLY A 588 35.04 -2.09 -20.76
C GLY A 588 35.55 -1.82 -19.34
N GLN A 589 34.64 -1.77 -18.36
CA GLN A 589 34.96 -1.64 -16.93
C GLN A 589 35.98 -2.70 -16.49
N PHE A 590 35.67 -3.99 -16.64
CA PHE A 590 36.56 -5.07 -16.19
C PHE A 590 37.95 -5.02 -16.85
N THR A 591 38.03 -4.68 -18.15
CA THR A 591 39.32 -4.53 -18.86
C THR A 591 40.10 -3.29 -18.39
N LEU A 592 39.40 -2.20 -18.02
CA LEU A 592 40.03 -1.01 -17.42
C LEU A 592 40.50 -1.27 -15.99
N GLU A 593 39.74 -2.00 -15.18
CA GLU A 593 40.12 -2.40 -13.82
C GLU A 593 41.32 -3.34 -13.83
N GLU A 594 41.29 -4.39 -14.66
CA GLU A 594 42.43 -5.30 -14.86
C GLU A 594 43.70 -4.51 -15.21
N TYR A 595 43.60 -3.56 -16.15
CA TYR A 595 44.71 -2.67 -16.50
C TYR A 595 45.16 -1.74 -15.36
N LEU A 596 44.24 -1.09 -14.65
CA LEU A 596 44.55 -0.12 -13.60
C LEU A 596 45.09 -0.77 -12.31
N ILE A 597 44.59 -1.95 -11.96
CA ILE A 597 45.07 -2.75 -10.83
C ILE A 597 46.48 -3.27 -11.11
N ASP A 598 46.72 -3.83 -12.31
CA ASP A 598 48.06 -4.28 -12.72
C ASP A 598 49.05 -3.12 -12.83
N TYR A 599 48.65 -1.96 -13.36
CA TYR A 599 49.53 -0.81 -13.58
C TYR A 599 49.89 -0.03 -12.30
N TYR A 600 48.95 0.11 -11.35
CA TYR A 600 49.19 0.83 -10.09
C TYR A 600 49.47 -0.08 -8.88
N HIS A 601 49.44 -1.40 -9.06
CA HIS A 601 49.61 -2.42 -8.01
C HIS A 601 48.70 -2.18 -6.80
N LEU A 602 47.40 -1.97 -7.07
CA LEU A 602 46.38 -1.68 -6.05
C LEU A 602 45.75 -2.96 -5.51
N ASP A 603 45.59 -3.04 -4.18
CA ASP A 603 44.80 -4.12 -3.57
C ASP A 603 43.34 -4.06 -4.12
N PRO A 604 42.74 -5.19 -4.54
CA PRO A 604 41.38 -5.20 -5.11
C PRO A 604 40.31 -4.56 -4.19
N ILE A 605 40.49 -4.67 -2.88
CA ILE A 605 39.60 -4.03 -1.89
C ILE A 605 39.73 -2.51 -1.92
N LYS A 606 40.95 -1.97 -2.09
CA LYS A 606 41.18 -0.52 -2.22
C LYS A 606 40.69 0.00 -3.57
N ALA A 607 40.80 -0.79 -4.63
CA ALA A 607 40.21 -0.46 -5.93
C ALA A 607 38.68 -0.29 -5.81
N MET A 608 38.00 -1.28 -5.22
CA MET A 608 36.56 -1.24 -4.92
C MET A 608 36.16 -0.07 -4.00
N ASP A 609 36.93 0.22 -2.93
CA ASP A 609 36.68 1.36 -2.04
C ASP A 609 36.75 2.71 -2.79
N ILE A 610 37.72 2.86 -3.70
CA ILE A 610 37.91 4.07 -4.53
C ILE A 610 36.80 4.17 -5.59
N GLU A 611 36.47 3.06 -6.24
CA GLU A 611 35.43 2.98 -7.27
C GLU A 611 34.05 3.32 -6.70
N GLY A 612 33.67 2.73 -5.56
CA GLY A 612 32.40 3.03 -4.89
C GLY A 612 32.28 4.49 -4.45
N ALA A 613 33.40 5.11 -4.05
CA ALA A 613 33.44 6.54 -3.71
C ALA A 613 33.21 7.43 -4.94
N PHE A 614 33.88 7.17 -6.07
CA PHE A 614 33.65 7.94 -7.31
C PHE A 614 32.27 7.66 -7.92
N GLY A 615 31.81 6.41 -7.91
CA GLY A 615 30.45 6.02 -8.33
C GLY A 615 29.37 6.78 -7.56
N THR A 616 29.52 6.92 -6.24
CA THR A 616 28.62 7.72 -5.39
C THR A 616 28.59 9.20 -5.80
N VAL A 617 29.74 9.80 -6.10
CA VAL A 617 29.82 11.22 -6.54
C VAL A 617 29.21 11.41 -7.94
N LEU A 618 29.48 10.48 -8.86
CA LEU A 618 28.90 10.48 -10.21
C LEU A 618 27.37 10.31 -10.16
N LEU A 619 26.87 9.38 -9.33
CA LEU A 619 25.46 9.14 -9.10
C LEU A 619 24.75 10.37 -8.50
N ALA A 620 25.33 11.00 -7.47
CA ALA A 620 24.78 12.23 -6.90
C ALA A 620 24.73 13.36 -7.94
N THR A 621 25.73 13.46 -8.81
CA THR A 621 25.77 14.42 -9.92
C THR A 621 24.69 14.11 -10.97
N ALA A 622 24.49 12.83 -11.31
CA ALA A 622 23.44 12.39 -12.24
C ALA A 622 22.03 12.66 -11.71
N LEU A 623 21.78 12.40 -10.42
CA LEU A 623 20.52 12.72 -9.74
C LEU A 623 20.22 14.23 -9.80
N LEU A 624 21.22 15.08 -9.55
CA LEU A 624 21.06 16.54 -9.67
C LEU A 624 20.77 16.97 -11.12
N ILE A 625 21.44 16.39 -12.12
CA ILE A 625 21.17 16.69 -13.53
C ILE A 625 19.73 16.30 -13.91
N CYS A 626 19.26 15.13 -13.45
CA CYS A 626 17.88 14.70 -13.68
C CYS A 626 16.84 15.49 -12.86
N ASP A 627 17.21 16.09 -11.73
CA ASP A 627 16.32 17.00 -10.98
C ASP A 627 15.98 18.28 -11.77
N PHE A 628 16.93 18.77 -12.58
CA PHE A 628 16.79 19.96 -13.42
C PHE A 628 16.28 19.68 -14.85
N PHE A 629 16.64 18.55 -15.45
CA PHE A 629 16.40 18.24 -16.87
C PHE A 629 15.61 16.94 -17.12
N GLY A 630 15.29 16.17 -16.08
CA GLY A 630 14.55 14.91 -16.19
C GLY A 630 13.09 15.10 -16.61
N GLN A 631 12.60 14.18 -17.43
CA GLN A 631 11.20 14.08 -17.85
C GLN A 631 10.77 12.61 -17.90
N ASP A 632 9.47 12.36 -17.76
CA ASP A 632 8.84 11.03 -17.75
C ASP A 632 9.56 10.00 -16.84
N VAL A 633 10.37 9.13 -17.45
CA VAL A 633 11.07 7.99 -16.82
C VAL A 633 12.32 8.44 -16.03
N LEU A 634 12.71 9.71 -16.14
CA LEU A 634 13.82 10.32 -15.41
C LEU A 634 13.37 11.47 -14.49
N ASP A 635 12.07 11.60 -14.21
CA ASP A 635 11.56 12.52 -13.18
C ASP A 635 11.89 11.99 -11.78
N VAL A 636 13.01 12.43 -11.23
CA VAL A 636 13.51 12.04 -9.90
C VAL A 636 12.57 12.47 -8.78
N LYS A 637 11.87 13.60 -8.92
CA LYS A 637 10.97 14.14 -7.89
C LYS A 637 9.77 13.23 -7.73
N LYS A 638 9.08 12.94 -8.83
CA LYS A 638 7.98 11.97 -8.86
C LYS A 638 8.46 10.60 -8.37
N GLY A 639 9.66 10.16 -8.77
CA GLY A 639 10.22 8.88 -8.35
C GLY A 639 10.43 8.75 -6.84
N PHE A 640 10.79 9.85 -6.14
CA PHE A 640 10.84 9.87 -4.67
C PHE A 640 9.46 9.94 -4.02
N GLU A 641 8.51 10.68 -4.60
CA GLU A 641 7.12 10.74 -4.12
C GLU A 641 6.44 9.36 -4.20
N ASP A 642 6.48 8.72 -5.38
CA ASP A 642 5.96 7.36 -5.63
C ASP A 642 6.57 6.33 -4.63
N LEU A 643 7.87 6.46 -4.32
CA LEU A 643 8.61 5.57 -3.40
C LEU A 643 8.17 5.69 -1.94
N PHE A 644 7.97 6.91 -1.44
CA PHE A 644 7.63 7.13 -0.03
C PHE A 644 6.13 7.11 0.26
N GLU A 645 5.26 7.40 -0.73
CA GLU A 645 3.82 7.22 -0.58
C GLU A 645 3.42 5.73 -0.52
N THR A 646 4.05 4.88 -1.34
CA THR A 646 3.71 3.45 -1.38
C THR A 646 4.46 2.66 -0.31
N SER A 647 3.74 2.23 0.73
CA SER A 647 4.33 1.54 1.89
C SER A 647 5.09 0.25 1.58
N VAL A 648 4.74 -0.43 0.48
CA VAL A 648 5.44 -1.64 0.00
C VAL A 648 6.77 -1.29 -0.68
N LEU A 649 6.87 -0.13 -1.33
CA LEU A 649 7.95 0.20 -2.25
C LEU A 649 9.24 0.62 -1.52
N TRP A 650 9.13 1.45 -0.47
CA TRP A 650 10.29 1.73 0.38
C TRP A 650 10.74 0.49 1.18
N GLN A 651 9.84 -0.45 1.49
CA GLN A 651 10.20 -1.71 2.15
C GLN A 651 10.99 -2.64 1.21
N THR A 652 10.57 -2.77 -0.04
CA THR A 652 11.34 -3.53 -1.05
C THR A 652 12.65 -2.83 -1.42
N ALA A 653 12.71 -1.49 -1.39
CA ALA A 653 13.96 -0.73 -1.56
C ALA A 653 14.99 -1.01 -0.45
N ILE A 654 14.58 -0.99 0.83
CA ILE A 654 15.45 -1.34 1.96
C ILE A 654 15.90 -2.81 1.86
N LEU A 655 14.99 -3.71 1.47
CA LEU A 655 15.34 -5.12 1.24
C LEU A 655 16.34 -5.28 0.09
N LEU A 656 16.21 -4.51 -0.99
CA LEU A 656 17.16 -4.52 -2.11
C LEU A 656 18.55 -4.07 -1.67
N ILE A 657 18.67 -2.95 -0.95
CA ILE A 657 19.94 -2.45 -0.38
C ILE A 657 20.60 -3.53 0.48
N LEU A 658 19.84 -4.18 1.38
CA LEU A 658 20.32 -5.26 2.23
C LEU A 658 20.80 -6.48 1.43
N MET A 659 20.03 -6.89 0.42
CA MET A 659 20.36 -8.03 -0.44
C MET A 659 21.60 -7.78 -1.30
N VAL A 660 21.77 -6.57 -1.86
CA VAL A 660 22.96 -6.19 -2.64
C VAL A 660 24.21 -6.17 -1.74
N ALA A 661 24.13 -5.53 -0.57
CA ALA A 661 25.24 -5.53 0.39
C ALA A 661 25.66 -6.96 0.80
N THR A 662 24.67 -7.81 1.07
CA THR A 662 24.90 -9.23 1.43
C THR A 662 25.48 -10.04 0.27
N PHE A 663 24.97 -9.83 -0.95
CA PHE A 663 25.44 -10.52 -2.15
C PHE A 663 26.90 -10.16 -2.47
N ASN A 664 27.26 -8.88 -2.38
CA ASN A 664 28.63 -8.44 -2.67
C ASN A 664 29.62 -8.90 -1.60
N PHE A 665 29.23 -8.92 -0.31
CA PHE A 665 30.03 -9.49 0.78
C PHE A 665 30.38 -10.97 0.52
N PHE A 666 29.36 -11.79 0.20
CA PHE A 666 29.60 -13.19 -0.12
C PHE A 666 30.28 -13.39 -1.48
N GLY A 667 30.08 -12.49 -2.45
CA GLY A 667 30.76 -12.51 -3.74
C GLY A 667 32.28 -12.35 -3.61
N LEU A 668 32.73 -11.46 -2.72
CA LEU A 668 34.15 -11.31 -2.37
C LEU A 668 34.68 -12.58 -1.70
N ALA A 669 33.99 -13.08 -0.67
CA ALA A 669 34.41 -14.28 0.07
C ALA A 669 34.42 -15.58 -0.79
N VAL A 670 33.52 -15.68 -1.78
CA VAL A 670 33.54 -16.76 -2.78
C VAL A 670 34.71 -16.59 -3.75
N SER A 671 35.06 -15.36 -4.12
CA SER A 671 36.16 -15.09 -5.07
C SER A 671 37.55 -15.40 -4.49
N THR A 672 37.70 -15.47 -3.16
CA THR A 672 38.94 -15.92 -2.50
C THR A 672 38.95 -17.41 -2.13
N THR A 673 37.86 -18.15 -2.36
CA THR A 673 37.70 -19.55 -1.92
C THR A 673 37.27 -20.55 -3.00
N ILE A 674 36.81 -20.10 -4.18
CA ILE A 674 36.35 -20.96 -5.27
C ILE A 674 37.00 -20.54 -6.60
N ASP A 675 37.63 -21.51 -7.29
CA ASP A 675 38.22 -21.33 -8.61
C ASP A 675 37.24 -20.70 -9.63
N ILE A 676 37.78 -19.97 -10.61
CA ILE A 676 37.04 -19.37 -11.74
C ILE A 676 36.02 -20.33 -12.41
N PRO A 677 36.32 -21.63 -12.65
CA PRO A 677 35.36 -22.56 -13.23
C PRO A 677 34.20 -22.88 -12.28
N GLY A 678 34.45 -22.94 -10.97
CA GLY A 678 33.42 -23.15 -9.94
C GLY A 678 32.47 -21.94 -9.81
N ARG A 679 33.02 -20.72 -9.81
CA ARG A 679 32.23 -19.48 -9.87
C ARG A 679 31.30 -19.46 -11.09
N SER A 680 31.82 -19.83 -12.26
CA SER A 680 31.06 -19.92 -13.52
C SER A 680 29.87 -20.89 -13.46
N VAL A 681 30.02 -21.99 -12.73
CA VAL A 681 28.94 -22.97 -12.50
C VAL A 681 27.87 -22.39 -11.56
N ILE A 682 28.26 -21.67 -10.50
CA ILE A 682 27.33 -20.99 -9.58
C ILE A 682 26.51 -19.92 -10.31
N ASP A 683 27.14 -19.07 -11.11
CA ASP A 683 26.46 -18.07 -11.95
C ASP A 683 25.45 -18.70 -12.91
N SER A 684 25.80 -19.85 -13.50
CA SER A 684 24.91 -20.62 -14.39
C SER A 684 23.69 -21.20 -13.67
N PHE A 685 23.88 -21.72 -12.44
CA PHE A 685 22.77 -22.18 -11.61
C PHE A 685 21.82 -21.04 -11.22
N ARG A 686 22.33 -19.83 -10.90
CA ARG A 686 21.48 -18.65 -10.62
C ARG A 686 20.52 -18.38 -11.78
N THR A 687 21.03 -18.23 -13.00
CA THR A 687 20.21 -17.93 -14.19
C THR A 687 19.17 -19.01 -14.47
N MET A 688 19.54 -20.29 -14.37
CA MET A 688 18.60 -21.40 -14.54
C MET A 688 17.48 -21.39 -13.49
N ILE A 689 17.84 -21.19 -12.21
CA ILE A 689 16.87 -21.12 -11.10
C ILE A 689 15.92 -19.93 -11.28
N THR A 690 16.42 -18.75 -11.66
CA THR A 690 15.58 -17.57 -11.92
C THR A 690 14.55 -17.82 -13.02
N TRP A 691 14.94 -18.43 -14.14
CA TRP A 691 14.00 -18.76 -15.23
C TRP A 691 12.97 -19.83 -14.83
N MET A 692 13.38 -20.87 -14.10
CA MET A 692 12.43 -21.87 -13.56
C MET A 692 11.40 -21.25 -12.61
N ILE A 693 11.82 -20.32 -11.74
CA ILE A 693 10.93 -19.59 -10.84
C ILE A 693 9.98 -18.67 -11.62
N ALA A 694 10.49 -17.91 -12.59
CA ALA A 694 9.69 -17.00 -13.42
C ALA A 694 8.61 -17.75 -14.22
N ILE A 695 8.92 -18.94 -14.75
CA ILE A 695 7.93 -19.82 -15.40
C ILE A 695 6.93 -20.39 -14.39
N TYR A 696 7.38 -20.80 -13.20
CA TYR A 696 6.51 -21.37 -12.17
C TYR A 696 5.44 -20.38 -11.67
N TYR A 697 5.83 -19.12 -11.43
CA TYR A 697 4.89 -18.05 -11.08
C TYR A 697 4.12 -17.49 -12.28
N GLY A 698 4.47 -17.89 -13.51
CA GLY A 698 3.81 -17.46 -14.74
C GLY A 698 4.11 -16.02 -15.14
N TRP A 699 5.29 -15.51 -14.74
CA TRP A 699 5.84 -14.24 -15.23
C TRP A 699 6.36 -14.40 -16.66
N ASP A 700 7.02 -15.53 -16.94
CA ASP A 700 7.58 -15.86 -18.26
C ASP A 700 6.83 -17.02 -18.94
N SER A 701 6.71 -16.95 -20.26
CA SER A 701 6.27 -18.08 -21.07
C SER A 701 7.45 -18.92 -21.56
N PHE A 702 7.46 -20.22 -21.29
CA PHE A 702 8.51 -21.14 -21.73
C PHE A 702 8.73 -21.06 -23.27
N SER A 703 9.94 -20.68 -23.67
CA SER A 703 10.39 -20.63 -25.07
C SER A 703 11.49 -21.66 -25.32
N TRP A 704 11.33 -22.45 -26.39
CA TRP A 704 12.38 -23.35 -26.86
C TRP A 704 13.59 -22.60 -27.43
N ILE A 705 13.41 -21.35 -27.91
CA ILE A 705 14.48 -20.56 -28.52
C ILE A 705 15.42 -20.02 -27.42
N GLU A 706 14.87 -19.49 -26.33
CA GLU A 706 15.67 -19.11 -25.15
C GLU A 706 16.43 -20.31 -24.57
N LEU A 707 15.77 -21.47 -24.42
CA LEU A 707 16.43 -22.66 -23.88
C LEU A 707 17.62 -23.11 -24.76
N ILE A 708 17.46 -23.11 -26.08
CA ILE A 708 18.54 -23.46 -27.02
C ILE A 708 19.67 -22.42 -26.97
N GLY A 709 19.34 -21.12 -26.99
CA GLY A 709 20.33 -20.04 -26.91
C GLY A 709 21.10 -20.04 -25.59
N PHE A 710 20.42 -20.28 -24.46
CA PHE A 710 21.03 -20.41 -23.14
C PHE A 710 21.95 -21.63 -23.04
N ILE A 711 21.57 -22.78 -23.59
CA ILE A 711 22.45 -23.97 -23.64
C ILE A 711 23.71 -23.69 -24.46
N ILE A 712 23.58 -23.04 -25.63
CA ILE A 712 24.73 -22.69 -26.49
C ILE A 712 25.67 -21.68 -25.80
N LEU A 713 25.11 -20.71 -25.09
CA LEU A 713 25.86 -19.73 -24.29
C LEU A 713 26.60 -20.40 -23.14
N LEU A 714 25.89 -21.23 -22.35
CA LEU A 714 26.42 -21.93 -21.17
C LEU A 714 27.53 -22.93 -21.53
N LEU A 715 27.37 -23.66 -22.64
CA LEU A 715 28.44 -24.51 -23.19
C LEU A 715 29.67 -23.67 -23.57
N GLY A 716 29.47 -22.49 -24.18
CA GLY A 716 30.55 -21.54 -24.45
C GLY A 716 31.29 -21.09 -23.19
N VAL A 717 30.57 -20.68 -22.15
CA VAL A 717 31.17 -20.28 -20.85
C VAL A 717 31.96 -21.43 -20.20
N PHE A 718 31.41 -22.64 -20.19
CA PHE A 718 32.08 -23.81 -19.60
C PHE A 718 33.29 -24.30 -20.43
N LEU A 719 33.30 -24.06 -21.74
CA LEU A 719 34.46 -24.30 -22.61
C LEU A 719 35.55 -23.24 -22.39
N PHE A 720 35.18 -21.96 -22.28
CA PHE A 720 36.12 -20.86 -22.03
C PHE A 720 36.81 -21.01 -20.67
N ASN A 721 36.01 -21.18 -19.60
CA ASN A 721 36.52 -21.37 -18.24
C ASN A 721 36.96 -22.83 -17.95
N GLY A 722 37.19 -23.65 -18.98
CA GLY A 722 37.89 -24.93 -18.84
C GLY A 722 37.23 -25.99 -17.95
N VAL A 723 35.96 -25.84 -17.56
CA VAL A 723 35.25 -26.70 -16.57
C VAL A 723 35.41 -28.18 -16.91
N PHE A 724 35.20 -28.54 -18.18
CA PHE A 724 35.31 -29.92 -18.66
C PHE A 724 36.73 -30.50 -18.57
N ARG A 725 37.78 -29.67 -18.52
CA ARG A 725 39.17 -30.11 -18.34
C ARG A 725 39.44 -30.49 -16.87
N GLN A 726 38.95 -29.69 -15.92
CA GLN A 726 39.12 -29.96 -14.48
C GLN A 726 38.29 -31.17 -14.03
N VAL A 727 37.06 -31.31 -14.55
CA VAL A 727 36.28 -32.56 -14.37
C VAL A 727 37.02 -33.77 -14.95
N LYS A 728 37.63 -33.64 -16.13
CA LYS A 728 38.38 -34.73 -16.77
C LYS A 728 39.69 -35.08 -16.06
N SER A 729 40.40 -34.11 -15.47
CA SER A 729 41.58 -34.42 -14.65
C SER A 729 41.19 -35.13 -13.36
N ASN A 730 40.14 -34.66 -12.68
CA ASN A 730 39.72 -35.22 -11.40
C ASN A 730 39.22 -36.68 -11.55
N LEU A 731 38.49 -36.96 -12.64
CA LEU A 731 38.10 -38.33 -13.03
C LEU A 731 39.28 -39.24 -13.43
N MET A 732 40.44 -38.69 -13.78
CA MET A 732 41.65 -39.48 -14.05
C MET A 732 42.50 -39.69 -12.80
N THR A 733 42.53 -38.73 -11.86
CA THR A 733 43.30 -38.85 -10.61
C THR A 733 42.78 -39.91 -9.64
N GLU A 734 41.52 -40.33 -9.74
CA GLU A 734 41.01 -41.52 -9.01
C GLU A 734 41.47 -42.86 -9.61
N SER A 735 42.25 -42.86 -10.71
CA SER A 735 42.57 -44.06 -11.49
C SER A 735 44.07 -44.28 -11.77
N THR A 736 44.90 -44.29 -10.72
CA THR A 736 46.26 -44.87 -10.80
C THR A 736 46.61 -45.78 -9.62
N PRO A 737 46.65 -47.11 -9.83
CA PRO A 737 47.49 -47.98 -9.02
C PRO A 737 48.93 -47.97 -9.57
N LEU A 738 49.87 -47.51 -8.73
CA LEU A 738 51.27 -47.97 -8.61
C LEU A 738 52.18 -48.10 -9.87
N LEU A 739 53.39 -47.54 -9.73
CA LEU A 739 54.64 -47.88 -10.45
C LEU A 739 54.82 -47.41 -11.91
N SER A 740 55.30 -46.17 -12.07
CA SER A 740 56.69 -45.93 -12.54
C SER A 740 57.14 -44.51 -12.24
#